data_AF-A0A9D9XGW7-F1
#
_entry.id   AF-A0A9D9XGW7-F1
#
_cell.length_a   1.000
_cell.length_b   1.000
_cell.length_c   1.000
_cell.angle_alpha   90.00
_cell.angle_beta   90.00
_cell.angle_gamma   90.00
#
_symmetry.space_group_name_H-M   'P 1'
#
loop_
_entity.id
_entity.type
_entity.pdbx_description
1 polymer ?
#
loop_
_entity_poly.entity_id
_entity_poly.type
_entity_poly.pdbx_seq_one_letter_code
_entity_poly.pdbx_strand_id
1 'polypeptide(L)'
;MKKLQCSVLFLFVVCFTAFSQKPNIWLTSDFSGIKINEPIWKDKTETMSHYNSRSDADDYCAISNYLMLANRFNTVRIVLGSDGASSDQSTNAVDEFKNRFIPAYKNDVSYWNGEEGIGGYPTSEQIAASVLLSSTQGKRFDPKETYKDINTLPQSVRELVLELKNKKYSVTNPLYVLVWGPTTEVSIAVKHLLANNQKRALQNLFVVSHWTTSFSSHNGASKCQADSVNKKKYGVANCNEDCMACDFLHVQAAKKGASFRFVDVGAIGQTGIVEGSIPYFAPEGYKSTKVAQFKKSMMGEMFISSNFIHNRPDGSDIATIYVLLGNYGLTLKDFNSNGQLTDIQEQKGKITFKKQAIYMLDELLAISNIIPNSNKELKSQELNYPLIFKKKGNPLVRHIRTADPDAHVWEDGRVWVYTSQDHDSDPETHKKVGHGYSKMDGYHVFSTTDMDTWIDHGEILHSRNVQWGTEDKGWMWAPGVAYKKGTYYLYFPHFDKEKKWRTGVAISKNPQGPFIAEPNYIDGTSGIDPSCFIDDDGQAYLYFGDALVAKLSDDMLTLSEKPQKIVFGAENFKEGPYMHKVNGKYYFSWTDWKDKVNQGYYAMGTNPYGPFEYKGAVNGAPLGAQDHHSMIEFKGKWYYFYHLGNFKNKWDETGKGNRRNVAIDYLYYNTDGSLQMIKQTVNGVEKIK
;
A
#
# COMPACT_ATOMS: atom_id res chain seq x y z
N MET A 1 -53.28 37.22 -22.26
CA MET A 1 -53.20 36.08 -23.21
C MET A 1 -51.82 35.43 -23.09
N LYS A 2 -51.83 34.09 -22.99
CA LYS A 2 -50.70 33.12 -23.08
C LYS A 2 -49.66 33.11 -21.95
N LYS A 3 -49.90 32.17 -21.03
CA LYS A 3 -48.91 31.49 -20.18
C LYS A 3 -47.84 30.83 -21.05
N LEU A 4 -46.57 30.96 -20.68
CA LEU A 4 -45.50 30.04 -21.08
C LEU A 4 -44.99 29.35 -19.80
N GLN A 5 -45.45 28.12 -19.59
CA GLN A 5 -44.84 27.20 -18.63
C GLN A 5 -43.54 26.69 -19.25
N CYS A 6 -42.39 27.16 -18.75
CA CYS A 6 -41.13 26.44 -18.91
C CYS A 6 -40.95 25.57 -17.67
N SER A 7 -41.34 24.30 -17.78
CA SER A 7 -41.00 23.27 -16.80
C SER A 7 -39.49 23.03 -16.87
N VAL A 8 -38.75 23.56 -15.90
CA VAL A 8 -37.35 23.17 -15.66
C VAL A 8 -37.38 21.78 -15.05
N LEU A 9 -37.17 20.78 -15.90
CA LEU A 9 -36.98 19.39 -15.49
C LEU A 9 -35.64 19.34 -14.74
N PHE A 10 -35.68 19.34 -13.41
CA PHE A 10 -34.53 18.98 -12.58
C PHE A 10 -34.20 17.51 -12.90
N LEU A 11 -33.24 17.30 -13.80
CA LEU A 11 -32.57 16.01 -13.92
C LEU A 11 -31.78 15.83 -12.61
N PHE A 12 -32.36 15.11 -11.65
CA PHE A 12 -31.61 14.46 -10.61
C PHE A 12 -30.68 13.46 -11.31
N VAL A 13 -29.47 13.90 -11.64
CA VAL A 13 -28.35 12.99 -11.88
C VAL A 13 -28.03 12.39 -10.51
N VAL A 14 -28.75 11.33 -10.16
CA VAL A 14 -28.34 10.41 -9.11
C VAL A 14 -27.09 9.73 -9.67
N CYS A 15 -25.93 10.35 -9.44
CA CYS A 15 -24.65 9.68 -9.50
C CYS A 15 -24.71 8.56 -8.46
N PHE A 16 -25.17 7.38 -8.85
CA PHE A 16 -24.85 6.15 -8.14
C PHE A 16 -23.33 6.02 -8.21
N THR A 17 -22.66 6.46 -7.16
CA THR A 17 -21.26 6.14 -6.90
C THR A 17 -21.19 4.63 -6.77
N ALA A 18 -20.79 3.98 -7.87
CA ALA A 18 -20.54 2.54 -7.86
C ALA A 18 -19.45 2.27 -6.83
N PHE A 19 -19.79 1.64 -5.72
CA PHE A 19 -18.83 0.92 -4.88
C PHE A 19 -17.89 0.13 -5.80
N SER A 20 -16.58 0.14 -5.57
CA SER A 20 -15.69 -0.67 -6.43
C SER A 20 -16.05 -2.12 -6.19
N GLN A 21 -16.62 -2.74 -7.21
CA GLN A 21 -16.83 -4.16 -7.20
C GLN A 21 -15.46 -4.84 -7.12
N LYS A 22 -15.29 -5.80 -6.21
CA LYS A 22 -14.07 -6.60 -6.13
C LYS A 22 -13.85 -7.29 -7.49
N PRO A 23 -12.62 -7.29 -8.04
CA PRO A 23 -12.37 -7.98 -9.31
C PRO A 23 -12.62 -9.49 -9.15
N ASN A 24 -13.18 -10.09 -10.19
CA ASN A 24 -13.44 -11.53 -10.24
C ASN A 24 -12.18 -12.24 -10.70
N ILE A 25 -11.64 -13.14 -9.90
CA ILE A 25 -10.34 -13.77 -10.13
C ILE A 25 -10.49 -15.24 -10.48
N TRP A 26 -9.91 -15.60 -11.62
CA TRP A 26 -9.59 -16.97 -11.99
C TRP A 26 -8.07 -17.11 -11.99
N LEU A 27 -7.51 -17.87 -11.06
CA LEU A 27 -6.06 -18.04 -10.93
C LEU A 27 -5.67 -19.39 -11.52
N THR A 28 -4.69 -19.42 -12.42
CA THR A 28 -4.04 -20.65 -12.90
C THR A 28 -2.59 -20.64 -12.44
N SER A 29 -2.16 -21.72 -11.80
CA SER A 29 -0.80 -21.93 -11.28
C SER A 29 -0.34 -23.34 -11.66
N ASP A 30 0.87 -23.45 -12.19
CA ASP A 30 1.56 -24.72 -12.43
C ASP A 30 1.82 -25.45 -11.12
N PHE A 31 2.10 -24.74 -10.04
CA PHE A 31 2.27 -25.24 -8.67
C PHE A 31 3.20 -26.45 -8.62
N SER A 32 4.28 -26.38 -9.42
CA SER A 32 5.03 -27.55 -9.85
C SER A 32 5.98 -28.06 -8.75
N GLY A 33 6.44 -29.31 -8.86
CA GLY A 33 7.54 -29.79 -8.01
C GLY A 33 7.27 -29.82 -6.48
N ILE A 34 6.05 -30.09 -6.04
CA ILE A 34 5.71 -30.16 -4.61
C ILE A 34 5.93 -31.57 -4.05
N LYS A 35 6.54 -31.63 -2.86
CA LYS A 35 6.70 -32.85 -2.07
C LYS A 35 5.86 -32.75 -0.79
N ILE A 36 4.78 -33.52 -0.72
CA ILE A 36 3.78 -33.51 0.37
C ILE A 36 4.40 -33.85 1.75
N ASN A 37 5.51 -34.60 1.78
CA ASN A 37 6.09 -35.15 3.00
C ASN A 37 7.35 -34.43 3.48
N GLU A 38 7.71 -33.29 2.88
CA GLU A 38 8.77 -32.46 3.45
C GLU A 38 8.17 -31.66 4.61
N PRO A 39 8.68 -31.81 5.85
CA PRO A 39 8.18 -31.05 6.98
C PRO A 39 8.34 -29.56 6.67
N ILE A 40 7.35 -28.75 7.08
CA ILE A 40 7.46 -27.28 7.11
C ILE A 40 8.71 -26.85 7.92
N TRP A 41 9.20 -27.77 8.76
CA TRP A 41 10.20 -27.60 9.78
C TRP A 41 11.36 -28.60 9.63
N LYS A 42 12.51 -28.10 9.17
CA LYS A 42 13.75 -28.36 9.90
C LYS A 42 14.29 -27.01 10.32
N ASP A 43 14.39 -26.82 11.64
CA ASP A 43 15.16 -25.76 12.26
C ASP A 43 16.60 -25.89 11.73
N LYS A 44 16.93 -25.17 10.67
CA LYS A 44 18.24 -25.25 10.02
C LYS A 44 18.94 -23.93 10.24
N THR A 45 19.75 -23.93 11.27
CA THR A 45 20.82 -22.98 11.55
C THR A 45 21.92 -22.96 10.49
N GLU A 46 21.73 -23.59 9.33
CA GLU A 46 22.75 -23.77 8.30
C GLU A 46 22.27 -23.25 6.94
N THR A 47 23.15 -22.46 6.33
CA THR A 47 23.13 -22.02 4.94
C THR A 47 22.85 -23.20 4.01
N MET A 48 21.58 -23.40 3.64
CA MET A 48 21.24 -24.39 2.64
C MET A 48 21.53 -23.78 1.28
N SER A 49 22.61 -24.26 0.65
CA SER A 49 22.85 -24.08 -0.77
C SER A 49 21.59 -24.48 -1.55
N HIS A 50 21.30 -23.73 -2.61
CA HIS A 50 20.18 -23.90 -3.52
C HIS A 50 19.77 -25.38 -3.70
N TYR A 51 18.45 -25.65 -3.73
CA TYR A 51 17.77 -26.83 -4.32
C TYR A 51 17.06 -27.89 -3.43
N ASN A 52 16.93 -27.78 -2.10
CA ASN A 52 16.40 -28.93 -1.31
C ASN A 52 15.15 -28.70 -0.42
N SER A 53 14.23 -27.79 -0.72
CA SER A 53 12.91 -27.78 -0.05
C SER A 53 11.77 -27.23 -0.92
N ARG A 54 11.01 -28.09 -1.58
CA ARG A 54 10.06 -27.78 -2.69
C ARG A 54 10.72 -27.27 -3.98
N SER A 55 10.18 -27.64 -5.13
CA SER A 55 10.79 -27.35 -6.44
C SER A 55 10.21 -26.10 -7.13
N ASP A 56 9.14 -25.50 -6.59
CA ASP A 56 8.52 -24.26 -7.09
C ASP A 56 8.10 -23.41 -5.87
N ALA A 57 8.83 -22.33 -5.63
CA ALA A 57 8.77 -21.59 -4.36
C ALA A 57 8.03 -20.27 -4.47
N ASP A 58 8.13 -19.66 -5.65
CA ASP A 58 7.39 -18.50 -6.12
C ASP A 58 5.89 -18.73 -6.03
N ASP A 59 5.40 -19.84 -6.56
CA ASP A 59 3.98 -20.16 -6.53
C ASP A 59 3.45 -20.38 -5.11
N TYR A 60 4.20 -21.11 -4.29
CA TYR A 60 3.82 -21.37 -2.89
C TYR A 60 3.71 -20.07 -2.08
N CYS A 61 4.68 -19.17 -2.27
CA CYS A 61 4.68 -17.87 -1.63
C CYS A 61 3.57 -16.97 -2.17
N ALA A 62 3.39 -16.92 -3.49
CA ALA A 62 2.40 -16.10 -4.16
C ALA A 62 0.97 -16.50 -3.78
N ILE A 63 0.68 -17.80 -3.64
CA ILE A 63 -0.61 -18.27 -3.12
C ILE A 63 -0.81 -17.82 -1.66
N SER A 64 0.22 -17.93 -0.82
CA SER A 64 0.13 -17.50 0.58
C SER A 64 -0.22 -16.01 0.67
N ASN A 65 0.48 -15.20 -0.12
CA ASN A 65 0.27 -13.76 -0.26
C ASN A 65 -1.14 -13.43 -0.80
N TYR A 66 -1.57 -14.11 -1.86
CA TYR A 66 -2.92 -13.95 -2.42
C TYR A 66 -4.02 -14.23 -1.38
N LEU A 67 -3.88 -15.30 -0.60
CA LEU A 67 -4.85 -15.67 0.42
C LEU A 67 -4.89 -14.65 1.58
N MET A 68 -3.75 -14.12 2.01
CA MET A 68 -3.70 -13.02 2.97
C MET A 68 -4.37 -11.74 2.44
N LEU A 69 -4.45 -11.56 1.12
CA LEU A 69 -5.15 -10.44 0.46
C LEU A 69 -6.55 -10.81 -0.05
N ALA A 70 -7.08 -12.00 0.25
CA ALA A 70 -8.30 -12.54 -0.36
C ALA A 70 -9.55 -11.65 -0.16
N ASN A 71 -9.56 -10.80 0.87
CA ASN A 71 -10.65 -9.84 1.08
C ASN A 71 -10.74 -8.76 -0.01
N ARG A 72 -9.71 -8.58 -0.84
CA ARG A 72 -9.71 -7.61 -1.94
C ARG A 72 -10.37 -8.14 -3.22
N PHE A 73 -10.67 -9.45 -3.29
CA PHE A 73 -11.09 -10.10 -4.54
C PHE A 73 -12.39 -10.90 -4.38
N ASN A 74 -12.98 -11.26 -5.52
CA ASN A 74 -13.94 -12.35 -5.61
C ASN A 74 -13.26 -13.56 -6.27
N THR A 75 -12.75 -14.49 -5.46
CA THR A 75 -12.11 -15.73 -5.95
C THR A 75 -13.15 -16.62 -6.62
N VAL A 76 -13.10 -16.74 -7.94
CA VAL A 76 -13.99 -17.59 -8.74
C VAL A 76 -13.46 -19.01 -8.82
N ARG A 77 -12.19 -19.16 -9.18
CA ARG A 77 -11.53 -20.47 -9.31
C ARG A 77 -10.02 -20.33 -9.09
N ILE A 78 -9.42 -21.33 -8.45
CA ILE A 78 -7.97 -21.53 -8.32
C ILE A 78 -7.66 -22.88 -8.97
N VAL A 79 -6.96 -22.87 -10.10
CA VAL A 79 -6.57 -24.05 -10.85
C VAL A 79 -5.10 -24.34 -10.57
N LEU A 80 -4.81 -25.51 -10.03
CA LEU A 80 -3.46 -25.94 -9.63
C LEU A 80 -2.96 -27.09 -10.50
N GLY A 81 -1.64 -27.22 -10.66
CA GLY A 81 -1.06 -28.28 -11.49
C GLY A 81 -1.19 -28.00 -12.98
N SER A 82 -1.31 -26.72 -13.37
CA SER A 82 -1.38 -26.26 -14.76
C SER A 82 -0.02 -26.39 -15.46
N ASP A 83 0.70 -27.51 -15.30
CA ASP A 83 1.97 -27.78 -15.95
C ASP A 83 1.83 -28.81 -17.08
N GLY A 84 2.84 -28.89 -17.94
CA GLY A 84 2.95 -29.95 -18.94
C GLY A 84 3.46 -31.29 -18.38
N ALA A 85 3.53 -31.46 -17.05
CA ALA A 85 4.22 -32.56 -16.39
C ALA A 85 3.28 -33.76 -16.07
N SER A 86 3.82 -34.80 -15.42
CA SER A 86 3.12 -36.07 -15.18
C SER A 86 2.04 -35.97 -14.10
N SER A 87 1.03 -36.85 -14.16
CA SER A 87 -0.15 -36.88 -13.28
C SER A 87 0.13 -36.99 -11.78
N ASP A 88 1.30 -37.53 -11.41
CA ASP A 88 1.68 -37.74 -10.01
C ASP A 88 2.13 -36.43 -9.32
N GLN A 89 2.65 -35.45 -10.08
CA GLN A 89 3.12 -34.17 -9.51
C GLN A 89 1.95 -33.20 -9.23
N SER A 90 0.90 -33.26 -10.04
CA SER A 90 -0.26 -32.37 -9.99
C SER A 90 -1.31 -32.80 -8.95
N THR A 91 -1.51 -34.11 -8.73
CA THR A 91 -2.35 -34.61 -7.61
C THR A 91 -1.81 -34.10 -6.28
N ASN A 92 -0.49 -34.01 -6.15
CA ASN A 92 0.16 -33.48 -4.96
C ASN A 92 -0.11 -31.98 -4.73
N ALA A 93 -0.33 -31.20 -5.79
CA ALA A 93 -0.61 -29.76 -5.70
C ALA A 93 -1.97 -29.48 -5.03
N VAL A 94 -3.02 -30.19 -5.46
CA VAL A 94 -4.36 -30.03 -4.86
C VAL A 94 -4.40 -30.57 -3.44
N ASP A 95 -3.71 -31.68 -3.17
CA ASP A 95 -3.60 -32.23 -1.82
C ASP A 95 -2.82 -31.28 -0.90
N GLU A 96 -1.72 -30.69 -1.37
CA GLU A 96 -0.98 -29.66 -0.62
C GLU A 96 -1.89 -28.46 -0.28
N PHE A 97 -2.65 -27.97 -1.27
CA PHE A 97 -3.57 -26.86 -1.04
C PHE A 97 -4.66 -27.21 -0.02
N LYS A 98 -5.32 -28.37 -0.19
CA LYS A 98 -6.41 -28.80 0.70
C LYS A 98 -5.94 -29.20 2.08
N ASN A 99 -4.76 -29.79 2.21
CA ASN A 99 -4.28 -30.32 3.48
C ASN A 99 -3.43 -29.32 4.27
N ARG A 100 -2.94 -28.23 3.64
CA ARG A 100 -2.11 -27.22 4.31
C ARG A 100 -2.62 -25.80 4.17
N PHE A 101 -2.87 -25.32 2.94
CA PHE A 101 -3.35 -23.95 2.75
C PHE A 101 -4.75 -23.74 3.33
N ILE A 102 -5.69 -24.68 3.09
CA ILE A 102 -7.04 -24.54 3.63
C ILE A 102 -7.06 -24.57 5.16
N PRO A 103 -6.39 -25.51 5.86
CA PRO A 103 -6.32 -25.48 7.32
C PRO A 103 -5.64 -24.23 7.87
N ALA A 104 -4.53 -23.79 7.27
CA ALA A 104 -3.84 -22.57 7.67
C ALA A 104 -4.74 -21.34 7.51
N TYR A 105 -5.37 -21.20 6.35
CA TYR A 105 -6.31 -20.12 6.08
C TYR A 105 -7.51 -20.16 7.04
N LYS A 106 -8.04 -21.35 7.32
CA LYS A 106 -9.16 -21.54 8.26
C LYS A 106 -8.80 -21.07 9.68
N ASN A 107 -7.57 -21.35 10.13
CA ASN A 107 -7.09 -20.89 11.44
C ASN A 107 -7.08 -19.36 11.51
N ASP A 108 -6.63 -18.71 10.44
CA ASP A 108 -6.35 -17.29 10.45
C ASP A 108 -7.59 -16.42 10.13
N VAL A 109 -8.44 -16.90 9.21
CA VAL A 109 -9.55 -16.12 8.66
C VAL A 109 -10.61 -15.75 9.69
N SER A 110 -10.79 -16.54 10.76
CA SER A 110 -11.71 -16.20 11.85
C SER A 110 -11.28 -14.94 12.59
N TYR A 111 -9.97 -14.72 12.74
CA TYR A 111 -9.44 -13.49 13.35
C TYR A 111 -9.53 -12.32 12.38
N TRP A 112 -9.18 -12.55 11.11
CA TRP A 112 -9.27 -11.52 10.08
C TRP A 112 -10.70 -11.02 9.84
N ASN A 113 -11.71 -11.86 10.03
CA ASN A 113 -13.13 -11.50 9.97
C ASN A 113 -13.75 -11.16 11.34
N GLY A 114 -12.99 -11.20 12.42
CA GLY A 114 -13.45 -10.86 13.77
C GLY A 114 -13.70 -9.36 13.96
N GLU A 115 -14.20 -8.97 15.14
CA GLU A 115 -14.56 -7.57 15.46
C GLU A 115 -13.40 -6.58 15.35
N GLU A 116 -12.19 -7.05 15.65
CA GLU A 116 -10.94 -6.28 15.54
C GLU A 116 -10.23 -6.47 14.19
N GLY A 117 -10.76 -7.35 13.33
CA GLY A 117 -10.19 -7.69 12.03
C GLY A 117 -10.59 -6.71 10.91
N ILE A 118 -9.93 -6.87 9.75
CA ILE A 118 -10.21 -6.06 8.56
C ILE A 118 -11.56 -6.45 7.93
N GLY A 119 -11.96 -7.71 8.04
CA GLY A 119 -13.21 -8.23 7.50
C GLY A 119 -13.24 -8.33 5.98
N GLY A 120 -14.27 -9.04 5.49
CA GLY A 120 -14.55 -9.21 4.07
C GLY A 120 -13.73 -10.31 3.39
N TYR A 121 -13.05 -11.15 4.16
CA TYR A 121 -12.37 -12.35 3.68
C TYR A 121 -13.41 -13.46 3.37
N PRO A 122 -13.26 -14.21 2.27
CA PRO A 122 -14.07 -15.40 2.03
C PRO A 122 -13.84 -16.46 3.11
N THR A 123 -14.83 -17.32 3.35
CA THR A 123 -14.69 -18.46 4.25
C THR A 123 -13.72 -19.50 3.68
N SER A 124 -13.12 -20.33 4.55
CA SER A 124 -12.27 -21.45 4.12
C SER A 124 -13.01 -22.41 3.20
N GLU A 125 -14.31 -22.61 3.41
CA GLU A 125 -15.17 -23.48 2.61
C GLU A 125 -15.37 -22.89 1.20
N GLN A 126 -15.54 -21.57 1.09
CA GLN A 126 -15.61 -20.89 -0.21
C GLN A 126 -14.29 -21.00 -0.98
N ILE A 127 -13.15 -20.80 -0.32
CA ILE A 127 -11.84 -20.99 -0.96
C ILE A 127 -11.65 -22.46 -1.36
N ALA A 128 -11.92 -23.42 -0.47
CA ALA A 128 -11.78 -24.85 -0.77
C ALA A 128 -12.65 -25.30 -1.95
N ALA A 129 -13.88 -24.79 -2.06
CA ALA A 129 -14.78 -25.07 -3.18
C ALA A 129 -14.33 -24.43 -4.50
N SER A 130 -13.44 -23.44 -4.45
CA SER A 130 -12.88 -22.78 -5.64
C SER A 130 -11.67 -23.52 -6.23
N VAL A 131 -11.11 -24.52 -5.54
CA VAL A 131 -9.89 -25.21 -5.96
C VAL A 131 -10.20 -26.36 -6.92
N LEU A 132 -9.47 -26.43 -8.03
CA LEU A 132 -9.58 -27.47 -9.04
C LEU A 132 -8.19 -27.93 -9.50
N LEU A 133 -8.06 -29.23 -9.79
CA LEU A 133 -6.89 -29.79 -10.46
C LEU A 133 -6.93 -29.47 -11.96
N SER A 134 -5.83 -28.98 -12.53
CA SER A 134 -5.72 -28.85 -13.98
C SER A 134 -5.88 -30.22 -14.65
N SER A 135 -6.58 -30.21 -15.77
CA SER A 135 -6.85 -31.41 -16.58
C SER A 135 -6.12 -31.38 -17.93
N THR A 136 -5.29 -30.35 -18.16
CA THR A 136 -4.37 -30.26 -19.31
C THR A 136 -3.09 -31.06 -19.11
N GLN A 137 -2.97 -31.83 -18.03
CA GLN A 137 -1.78 -32.63 -17.70
C GLN A 137 -1.26 -33.41 -18.92
N GLY A 138 -0.03 -33.10 -19.34
CA GLY A 138 0.62 -33.70 -20.50
C GLY A 138 0.10 -33.29 -21.88
N LYS A 139 -0.94 -32.45 -22.00
CA LYS A 139 -1.47 -31.94 -23.28
C LYS A 139 -1.01 -30.50 -23.53
N ARG A 140 -0.02 -30.35 -24.41
CA ARG A 140 0.41 -29.06 -24.96
C ARG A 140 -0.62 -28.46 -25.92
N PHE A 141 -0.60 -27.14 -26.05
CA PHE A 141 -1.38 -26.42 -27.05
C PHE A 141 -0.93 -26.81 -28.46
N ASP A 142 -1.88 -27.27 -29.28
CA ASP A 142 -1.64 -27.55 -30.70
C ASP A 142 -2.25 -26.44 -31.57
N PRO A 143 -1.45 -25.65 -32.30
CA PRO A 143 -1.96 -24.64 -33.23
C PRO A 143 -2.78 -25.22 -34.38
N LYS A 144 -2.69 -26.52 -34.68
CA LYS A 144 -3.48 -27.21 -35.72
C LYS A 144 -4.84 -27.74 -35.21
N GLU A 145 -4.96 -28.04 -33.91
CA GLU A 145 -6.21 -28.53 -33.33
C GLU A 145 -7.27 -27.42 -33.27
N THR A 146 -8.52 -27.69 -33.66
CA THR A 146 -9.56 -26.64 -33.73
C THR A 146 -10.21 -26.32 -32.38
N TYR A 147 -10.15 -27.25 -31.42
CA TYR A 147 -10.81 -27.16 -30.11
C TYR A 147 -12.31 -26.80 -30.18
N LYS A 148 -13.03 -27.17 -31.24
CA LYS A 148 -14.44 -26.76 -31.43
C LYS A 148 -15.40 -27.40 -30.44
N ASP A 149 -15.26 -28.69 -30.19
CA ASP A 149 -16.12 -29.41 -29.26
C ASP A 149 -15.73 -29.09 -27.81
N ILE A 150 -16.68 -28.60 -27.02
CA ILE A 150 -16.47 -28.25 -25.61
C ILE A 150 -16.26 -29.49 -24.74
N ASN A 151 -16.79 -30.65 -25.16
CA ASN A 151 -16.73 -31.89 -24.37
C ASN A 151 -15.35 -32.55 -24.46
N THR A 152 -14.59 -32.28 -25.52
CA THR A 152 -13.21 -32.76 -25.67
C THR A 152 -12.19 -31.85 -24.99
N LEU A 153 -12.64 -30.71 -24.43
CA LEU A 153 -11.75 -29.82 -23.69
C LEU A 153 -11.42 -30.41 -22.32
N PRO A 154 -10.19 -30.16 -21.84
CA PRO A 154 -9.84 -30.32 -20.43
C PRO A 154 -10.91 -29.69 -19.53
N GLN A 155 -11.25 -30.33 -18.41
CA GLN A 155 -12.20 -29.85 -17.42
C GLN A 155 -11.99 -28.37 -17.04
N SER A 156 -10.78 -27.98 -16.65
CA SER A 156 -10.47 -26.61 -16.22
C SER A 156 -10.71 -25.58 -17.33
N VAL A 157 -10.32 -25.91 -18.57
CA VAL A 157 -10.61 -25.11 -19.77
C VAL A 157 -12.10 -25.04 -20.07
N ARG A 158 -12.81 -26.17 -19.99
CA ARG A 158 -14.26 -26.24 -20.18
C ARG A 158 -14.98 -25.35 -19.16
N GLU A 159 -14.59 -25.42 -17.89
CA GLU A 159 -15.16 -24.59 -16.84
C GLU A 159 -14.87 -23.11 -17.06
N LEU A 160 -13.66 -22.74 -17.46
CA LEU A 160 -13.33 -21.35 -17.81
C LEU A 160 -14.21 -20.84 -18.96
N VAL A 161 -14.38 -21.64 -20.03
CA VAL A 161 -15.25 -21.32 -21.17
C VAL A 161 -16.71 -21.13 -20.73
N LEU A 162 -17.22 -21.98 -19.84
CA LEU A 162 -18.58 -21.87 -19.30
C LEU A 162 -18.74 -20.63 -18.42
N GLU A 163 -17.74 -20.34 -17.57
CA GLU A 163 -17.75 -19.18 -16.69
C GLU A 163 -17.74 -17.88 -17.47
N LEU A 164 -16.91 -17.78 -18.51
CA LEU A 164 -16.86 -16.61 -19.41
C LEU A 164 -18.17 -16.34 -20.15
N LYS A 165 -19.05 -17.33 -20.31
CA LYS A 165 -20.38 -17.17 -20.91
C LYS A 165 -21.41 -16.59 -19.94
N ASN A 166 -21.10 -16.51 -18.65
CA ASN A 166 -22.01 -15.98 -17.64
C ASN A 166 -22.32 -14.48 -17.90
N LYS A 167 -23.59 -14.10 -17.75
CA LYS A 167 -24.07 -12.73 -17.98
C LYS A 167 -23.57 -11.72 -16.94
N LYS A 168 -23.00 -12.17 -15.82
CA LYS A 168 -22.43 -11.30 -14.77
C LYS A 168 -21.17 -10.53 -15.20
N TYR A 169 -20.52 -10.99 -16.28
CA TYR A 169 -19.31 -10.36 -16.81
C TYR A 169 -19.60 -9.39 -17.95
N SER A 170 -18.72 -8.40 -18.07
CA SER A 170 -18.74 -7.39 -19.13
C SER A 170 -17.35 -6.79 -19.35
N VAL A 171 -17.21 -5.90 -20.33
CA VAL A 171 -15.95 -5.17 -20.56
C VAL A 171 -15.54 -4.33 -19.33
N THR A 172 -16.50 -3.77 -18.59
CA THR A 172 -16.21 -2.97 -17.39
C THR A 172 -16.16 -3.78 -16.10
N ASN A 173 -16.56 -5.06 -16.13
CA ASN A 173 -16.48 -6.01 -15.02
C ASN A 173 -16.09 -7.41 -15.56
N PRO A 174 -14.83 -7.60 -16.01
CA PRO A 174 -14.42 -8.87 -16.60
C PRO A 174 -14.17 -9.96 -15.55
N LEU A 175 -13.94 -11.16 -16.06
CA LEU A 175 -13.20 -12.20 -15.34
C LEU A 175 -11.71 -11.97 -15.62
N TYR A 176 -10.95 -11.69 -14.56
CA TYR A 176 -9.50 -11.59 -14.62
C TYR A 176 -8.90 -12.98 -14.47
N VAL A 177 -8.22 -13.46 -15.51
CA VAL A 177 -7.49 -14.72 -15.50
C VAL A 177 -6.02 -14.42 -15.21
N LEU A 178 -5.57 -14.74 -14.00
CA LEU A 178 -4.18 -14.59 -13.58
C LEU A 178 -3.42 -15.86 -13.97
N VAL A 179 -2.29 -15.69 -14.65
CA VAL A 179 -1.49 -16.81 -15.16
C VAL A 179 -0.12 -16.80 -14.50
N TRP A 180 0.07 -17.75 -13.59
CA TRP A 180 1.31 -18.11 -12.91
C TRP A 180 1.73 -19.46 -13.53
N GLY A 181 2.83 -19.51 -14.28
CA GLY A 181 3.15 -20.65 -15.15
C GLY A 181 2.63 -20.54 -16.60
N PRO A 182 2.38 -21.65 -17.31
CA PRO A 182 2.15 -21.64 -18.76
C PRO A 182 0.76 -21.15 -19.18
N THR A 183 0.71 -20.53 -20.36
CA THR A 183 -0.52 -19.97 -20.94
C THR A 183 -1.42 -20.99 -21.65
N THR A 184 -1.17 -22.29 -21.50
CA THR A 184 -1.81 -23.37 -22.24
C THR A 184 -3.33 -23.36 -22.10
N GLU A 185 -3.85 -23.38 -20.87
CA GLU A 185 -5.29 -23.46 -20.62
C GLU A 185 -6.06 -22.27 -21.21
N VAL A 186 -5.56 -21.05 -20.96
CA VAL A 186 -6.19 -19.84 -21.46
C VAL A 186 -6.11 -19.75 -22.99
N SER A 187 -5.04 -20.27 -23.59
CA SER A 187 -4.88 -20.34 -25.05
C SER A 187 -5.87 -21.31 -25.69
N ILE A 188 -6.07 -22.49 -25.11
CA ILE A 188 -7.09 -23.45 -25.55
C ILE A 188 -8.49 -22.82 -25.42
N ALA A 189 -8.79 -22.16 -24.30
CA ALA A 189 -10.08 -21.49 -24.09
C ALA A 189 -10.32 -20.40 -25.15
N VAL A 190 -9.35 -19.51 -25.38
CA VAL A 190 -9.43 -18.45 -26.40
C VAL A 190 -9.64 -19.05 -27.78
N LYS A 191 -8.92 -20.13 -28.13
CA LYS A 191 -9.04 -20.79 -29.42
C LYS A 191 -10.40 -21.45 -29.62
N HIS A 192 -10.93 -22.13 -28.61
CA HIS A 192 -12.29 -22.67 -28.61
C HIS A 192 -13.34 -21.58 -28.86
N LEU A 193 -13.25 -20.47 -28.12
CA LEU A 193 -14.21 -19.37 -28.22
C LEU A 193 -14.15 -18.70 -29.61
N LEU A 194 -12.95 -18.53 -30.17
CA LEU A 194 -12.76 -18.03 -31.53
C LEU A 194 -13.35 -18.98 -32.57
N ALA A 195 -13.06 -20.28 -32.47
CA ALA A 195 -13.55 -21.29 -33.40
C ALA A 195 -15.09 -21.44 -33.41
N ASN A 196 -15.74 -21.04 -32.31
CA ASN A 196 -17.19 -21.06 -32.12
C ASN A 196 -17.85 -19.66 -32.23
N ASN A 197 -17.12 -18.63 -32.69
CA ASN A 197 -17.62 -17.26 -32.84
C ASN A 197 -18.22 -16.64 -31.55
N GLN A 198 -17.69 -17.00 -30.38
CA GLN A 198 -18.22 -16.60 -29.07
C GLN A 198 -17.66 -15.25 -28.60
N LYS A 199 -17.88 -14.20 -29.39
CA LYS A 199 -17.31 -12.86 -29.18
C LYS A 199 -17.60 -12.27 -27.79
N ARG A 200 -18.82 -12.44 -27.28
CA ARG A 200 -19.19 -11.93 -25.94
C ARG A 200 -18.37 -12.57 -24.82
N ALA A 201 -18.15 -13.87 -24.89
CA ALA A 201 -17.34 -14.59 -23.90
C ALA A 201 -15.87 -14.14 -23.95
N LEU A 202 -15.32 -13.90 -25.15
CA LEU A 202 -14.00 -13.30 -25.29
C LEU A 202 -13.92 -11.90 -24.68
N GLN A 203 -14.94 -11.06 -24.86
CA GLN A 203 -14.94 -9.69 -24.31
C GLN A 203 -14.99 -9.66 -22.78
N ASN A 204 -15.49 -10.74 -22.18
CA ASN A 204 -15.52 -10.93 -20.73
C ASN A 204 -14.15 -11.34 -20.15
N LEU A 205 -13.21 -11.78 -21.00
CA LEU A 205 -11.88 -12.25 -20.59
C LEU A 205 -10.89 -11.08 -20.50
N PHE A 206 -10.20 -10.99 -19.37
CA PHE A 206 -9.00 -10.18 -19.20
C PHE A 206 -7.89 -11.06 -18.64
N VAL A 207 -6.85 -11.34 -19.43
CA VAL A 207 -5.69 -12.11 -18.98
C VAL A 207 -4.63 -11.19 -18.38
N VAL A 208 -4.08 -11.56 -17.23
CA VAL A 208 -2.93 -10.91 -16.59
C VAL A 208 -1.87 -11.97 -16.31
N SER A 209 -0.79 -12.02 -17.10
CA SER A 209 0.26 -13.02 -16.97
C SER A 209 1.50 -12.49 -16.27
N HIS A 210 2.20 -13.37 -15.56
CA HIS A 210 3.54 -13.11 -15.03
C HIS A 210 4.61 -13.64 -15.98
N TRP A 211 5.58 -12.78 -16.29
CA TRP A 211 6.85 -13.10 -16.94
C TRP A 211 6.76 -14.05 -18.15
N THR A 212 5.77 -13.83 -19.03
CA THR A 212 5.64 -14.54 -20.32
C THR A 212 6.43 -13.86 -21.44
N THR A 213 6.85 -12.61 -21.21
CA THR A 213 7.84 -11.86 -21.99
C THR A 213 8.69 -11.03 -21.05
N SER A 214 9.92 -10.70 -21.46
CA SER A 214 10.72 -9.67 -20.79
C SER A 214 11.73 -9.13 -21.78
N PHE A 215 11.87 -7.80 -21.89
CA PHE A 215 12.80 -7.19 -22.84
C PHE A 215 14.24 -7.09 -22.31
N SER A 216 14.41 -7.22 -21.00
CA SER A 216 15.66 -6.88 -20.31
C SER A 216 16.38 -8.06 -19.65
N SER A 217 15.75 -9.23 -19.56
CA SER A 217 16.29 -10.38 -18.83
C SER A 217 16.26 -11.64 -19.70
N HIS A 218 17.27 -11.76 -20.58
CA HIS A 218 17.50 -12.93 -21.43
C HIS A 218 18.92 -13.47 -21.24
N ASN A 219 19.18 -14.13 -20.10
CA ASN A 219 20.48 -14.75 -19.82
C ASN A 219 20.38 -16.29 -19.70
N GLY A 220 19.62 -16.95 -20.59
CA GLY A 220 19.50 -18.41 -20.61
C GLY A 220 19.23 -18.99 -22.00
N ALA A 221 19.67 -20.22 -22.23
CA ALA A 221 19.32 -20.98 -23.43
C ALA A 221 17.82 -21.39 -23.38
N SER A 222 16.99 -20.85 -24.27
CA SER A 222 15.54 -21.15 -24.30
C SER A 222 15.28 -22.61 -24.68
N LYS A 223 14.28 -23.26 -24.07
CA LYS A 223 13.74 -24.55 -24.58
C LYS A 223 12.85 -24.36 -25.82
N CYS A 224 12.41 -23.14 -26.11
CA CYS A 224 11.63 -22.76 -27.30
C CYS A 224 12.36 -22.91 -28.66
N GLN A 225 13.50 -23.59 -28.72
CA GLN A 225 14.36 -23.64 -29.92
C GLN A 225 13.72 -24.31 -31.14
N ALA A 226 12.72 -25.18 -30.95
CA ALA A 226 12.03 -25.92 -32.03
C ALA A 226 10.56 -25.49 -32.27
N ASP A 227 9.89 -24.89 -31.28
CA ASP A 227 8.42 -24.81 -31.25
C ASP A 227 7.84 -23.39 -31.45
N SER A 228 8.65 -22.32 -31.52
CA SER A 228 8.15 -20.95 -31.74
C SER A 228 8.87 -20.19 -32.87
N VAL A 229 8.13 -19.31 -33.53
CA VAL A 229 8.61 -18.50 -34.66
C VAL A 229 9.52 -17.35 -34.20
N ASN A 230 9.42 -16.92 -32.92
CA ASN A 230 10.15 -15.77 -32.38
C ASN A 230 10.94 -16.10 -31.09
N LYS A 231 12.10 -16.74 -31.29
CA LYS A 231 12.93 -17.38 -30.26
C LYS A 231 13.45 -16.45 -29.15
N LYS A 232 13.78 -15.19 -29.48
CA LYS A 232 14.29 -14.22 -28.48
C LYS A 232 13.18 -13.70 -27.57
N LYS A 233 11.96 -13.54 -28.09
CA LYS A 233 10.87 -12.85 -27.40
C LYS A 233 10.23 -13.67 -26.26
N TYR A 234 10.23 -15.00 -26.37
CA TYR A 234 9.48 -15.91 -25.47
C TYR A 234 10.39 -16.85 -24.65
N GLY A 235 11.69 -16.55 -24.54
CA GLY A 235 12.67 -17.37 -23.83
C GLY A 235 12.67 -17.28 -22.30
N VAL A 236 11.51 -17.01 -21.69
CA VAL A 236 11.32 -16.85 -20.24
C VAL A 236 10.70 -18.11 -19.63
N ALA A 237 10.84 -18.32 -18.31
CA ALA A 237 10.48 -19.58 -17.63
C ALA A 237 9.04 -20.03 -17.96
N ASN A 238 8.05 -19.17 -17.72
CA ASN A 238 6.63 -19.47 -17.90
C ASN A 238 6.23 -19.79 -19.36
N CYS A 239 6.98 -19.31 -20.35
CA CYS A 239 6.74 -19.66 -21.76
C CYS A 239 7.56 -20.85 -22.27
N ASN A 240 8.61 -21.27 -21.56
CA ASN A 240 9.42 -22.42 -21.99
C ASN A 240 8.66 -23.76 -21.91
N GLU A 241 7.60 -23.83 -21.12
CA GLU A 241 6.80 -25.05 -20.97
C GLU A 241 5.86 -25.30 -22.16
N ASP A 242 5.25 -24.24 -22.70
CA ASP A 242 4.37 -24.26 -23.88
C ASP A 242 4.50 -22.97 -24.72
N CYS A 243 5.54 -22.94 -25.55
CA CYS A 243 5.87 -21.77 -26.37
C CYS A 243 4.81 -21.47 -27.43
N MET A 244 4.10 -22.49 -27.93
CA MET A 244 3.06 -22.32 -28.95
C MET A 244 1.81 -21.66 -28.37
N ALA A 245 1.44 -22.01 -27.13
CA ALA A 245 0.39 -21.32 -26.39
C ALA A 245 0.73 -19.83 -26.21
N CYS A 246 1.94 -19.53 -25.71
CA CYS A 246 2.37 -18.15 -25.50
C CYS A 246 2.32 -17.34 -26.81
N ASP A 247 2.92 -17.84 -27.88
CA ASP A 247 2.94 -17.15 -29.18
C ASP A 247 1.51 -16.91 -29.69
N PHE A 248 0.65 -17.94 -29.63
CA PHE A 248 -0.76 -17.81 -30.03
C PHE A 248 -1.47 -16.71 -29.25
N LEU A 249 -1.39 -16.72 -27.92
CA LEU A 249 -2.10 -15.78 -27.07
C LEU A 249 -1.67 -14.35 -27.34
N HIS A 250 -0.37 -14.10 -27.43
CA HIS A 250 0.17 -12.77 -27.75
C HIS A 250 -0.22 -12.30 -29.16
N VAL A 251 -0.18 -13.19 -30.16
CA VAL A 251 -0.61 -12.86 -31.52
C VAL A 251 -2.10 -12.50 -31.56
N GLN A 252 -2.96 -13.24 -30.84
CA GLN A 252 -4.39 -12.91 -30.78
C GLN A 252 -4.65 -11.60 -30.04
N ALA A 253 -3.94 -11.34 -28.93
CA ALA A 253 -4.06 -10.12 -28.16
C ALA A 253 -3.60 -8.87 -28.92
N ALA A 254 -2.58 -8.99 -29.78
CA ALA A 254 -2.03 -7.88 -30.55
C ALA A 254 -2.89 -7.49 -31.78
N LYS A 255 -3.93 -8.26 -32.14
CA LYS A 255 -4.78 -7.95 -33.29
C LYS A 255 -5.54 -6.63 -33.07
N LYS A 256 -5.61 -5.80 -34.11
CA LYS A 256 -6.47 -4.60 -34.09
C LYS A 256 -7.92 -5.02 -33.85
N GLY A 257 -8.52 -4.53 -32.77
CA GLY A 257 -9.86 -4.94 -32.35
C GLY A 257 -9.91 -6.35 -31.73
N ALA A 258 -8.83 -6.77 -31.06
CA ALA A 258 -8.77 -8.02 -30.30
C ALA A 258 -10.03 -8.22 -29.46
N SER A 259 -10.53 -9.46 -29.45
CA SER A 259 -11.82 -9.78 -28.84
C SER A 259 -11.75 -9.96 -27.33
N PHE A 260 -10.56 -9.94 -26.73
CA PHE A 260 -10.28 -10.05 -25.30
C PHE A 260 -9.13 -9.11 -24.93
N ARG A 261 -8.92 -8.89 -23.63
CA ARG A 261 -7.80 -8.08 -23.11
C ARG A 261 -6.71 -8.96 -22.52
N PHE A 262 -5.48 -8.51 -22.66
CA PHE A 262 -4.30 -9.21 -22.20
C PHE A 262 -3.30 -8.18 -21.65
N VAL A 263 -2.64 -8.50 -20.54
CA VAL A 263 -1.53 -7.76 -19.97
C VAL A 263 -0.48 -8.76 -19.51
N ASP A 264 0.78 -8.50 -19.85
CA ASP A 264 1.94 -9.24 -19.35
C ASP A 264 2.81 -8.32 -18.50
N VAL A 265 2.92 -8.62 -17.21
CA VAL A 265 3.64 -7.77 -16.24
C VAL A 265 5.17 -7.92 -16.32
N GLY A 266 5.67 -8.82 -17.17
CA GLY A 266 7.10 -9.04 -17.40
C GLY A 266 7.87 -9.41 -16.12
N ALA A 267 9.13 -8.98 -16.05
CA ALA A 267 10.05 -9.30 -14.94
C ALA A 267 9.86 -8.41 -13.69
N ILE A 268 8.77 -7.64 -13.61
CA ILE A 268 8.51 -6.72 -12.49
C ILE A 268 8.38 -7.48 -11.16
N GLY A 269 7.80 -8.69 -11.16
CA GLY A 269 7.73 -9.54 -9.96
C GLY A 269 9.11 -9.92 -9.44
N GLN A 270 9.92 -10.55 -10.28
CA GLN A 270 11.25 -11.04 -9.88
C GLN A 270 12.21 -9.91 -9.47
N THR A 271 12.29 -8.85 -10.28
CA THR A 271 13.33 -7.82 -10.11
C THR A 271 12.83 -6.55 -9.44
N GLY A 272 11.51 -6.37 -9.36
CA GLY A 272 10.88 -5.33 -8.56
C GLY A 272 10.59 -5.84 -7.15
N ILE A 273 9.66 -6.78 -7.00
CA ILE A 273 9.17 -7.21 -5.67
C ILE A 273 10.22 -8.03 -4.93
N VAL A 274 10.74 -9.10 -5.55
CA VAL A 274 11.62 -10.05 -4.85
C VAL A 274 12.99 -9.44 -4.57
N GLU A 275 13.58 -8.66 -5.48
CA GLU A 275 14.81 -7.92 -5.14
C GLU A 275 14.56 -6.74 -4.18
N GLY A 276 13.40 -6.09 -4.27
CA GLY A 276 13.03 -4.99 -3.37
C GLY A 276 12.81 -5.41 -1.93
N SER A 277 12.58 -6.70 -1.68
CA SER A 277 12.44 -7.24 -0.32
C SER A 277 13.76 -7.47 0.40
N ILE A 278 14.91 -7.34 -0.29
CA ILE A 278 16.25 -7.57 0.30
C ILE A 278 16.44 -6.78 1.60
N PRO A 279 16.19 -5.46 1.65
CA PRO A 279 16.39 -4.68 2.88
C PRO A 279 15.43 -5.08 4.01
N TYR A 280 14.35 -5.80 3.71
CA TYR A 280 13.38 -6.24 4.70
C TYR A 280 13.86 -7.44 5.51
N PHE A 281 14.63 -8.33 4.87
CA PHE A 281 15.07 -9.59 5.45
C PHE A 281 16.58 -9.62 5.74
N ALA A 282 17.42 -8.87 5.05
CA ALA A 282 18.87 -8.85 5.29
C ALA A 282 19.26 -8.02 6.52
N PRO A 283 20.37 -8.35 7.23
CA PRO A 283 21.26 -9.49 7.03
C PRO A 283 20.82 -10.75 7.79
N GLU A 284 19.89 -10.62 8.75
CA GLU A 284 19.51 -11.68 9.69
C GLU A 284 18.64 -12.78 9.06
N GLY A 285 18.04 -12.50 7.89
CA GLY A 285 17.22 -13.43 7.12
C GLY A 285 16.10 -14.01 7.98
N TYR A 286 16.14 -15.34 8.12
CA TYR A 286 15.22 -16.12 8.95
C TYR A 286 15.24 -15.79 10.45
N LYS A 287 16.32 -15.15 10.93
CA LYS A 287 16.48 -14.78 12.35
C LYS A 287 15.93 -13.38 12.66
N SER A 288 15.48 -12.63 11.65
CA SER A 288 14.92 -11.29 11.88
C SER A 288 13.65 -11.38 12.72
N THR A 289 13.45 -10.37 13.58
CA THR A 289 12.23 -10.23 14.39
C THR A 289 10.97 -10.20 13.52
N LYS A 290 11.05 -9.63 12.31
CA LYS A 290 9.96 -9.61 11.33
C LYS A 290 9.56 -11.01 10.85
N VAL A 291 10.51 -11.91 10.60
CA VAL A 291 10.19 -13.31 10.26
C VAL A 291 9.49 -14.01 11.43
N ALA A 292 9.94 -13.77 12.66
CA ALA A 292 9.26 -14.32 13.85
C ALA A 292 7.82 -13.79 14.00
N GLN A 293 7.56 -12.54 13.64
CA GLN A 293 6.22 -11.97 13.65
C GLN A 293 5.31 -12.54 12.54
N PHE A 294 5.83 -12.81 11.35
CA PHE A 294 5.07 -13.53 10.31
C PHE A 294 4.62 -14.92 10.76
N LYS A 295 5.40 -15.59 11.62
CA LYS A 295 5.05 -16.91 12.18
C LYS A 295 3.90 -16.90 13.20
N LYS A 296 3.33 -15.73 13.53
CA LYS A 296 2.14 -15.65 14.40
C LYS A 296 0.88 -16.16 13.71
N SER A 297 0.80 -16.04 12.39
CA SER A 297 -0.28 -16.61 11.60
C SER A 297 0.20 -17.81 10.80
N MET A 298 -0.69 -18.79 10.59
CA MET A 298 -0.31 -19.98 9.82
C MET A 298 -0.03 -19.60 8.36
N MET A 299 -0.79 -18.67 7.79
CA MET A 299 -0.59 -18.14 6.44
C MET A 299 0.67 -17.29 6.33
N GLY A 300 1.00 -16.50 7.35
CA GLY A 300 2.26 -15.76 7.42
C GLY A 300 3.46 -16.70 7.53
N GLU A 301 3.34 -17.80 8.28
CA GLU A 301 4.34 -18.87 8.31
C GLU A 301 4.48 -19.53 6.93
N MET A 302 3.36 -19.80 6.23
CA MET A 302 3.41 -20.31 4.85
C MET A 302 4.13 -19.34 3.91
N PHE A 303 3.86 -18.04 4.02
CA PHE A 303 4.53 -17.00 3.23
C PHE A 303 6.05 -16.98 3.45
N ILE A 304 6.53 -17.11 4.70
CA ILE A 304 7.98 -17.09 5.00
C ILE A 304 8.66 -18.46 4.85
N SER A 305 7.90 -19.55 4.66
CA SER A 305 8.43 -20.93 4.55
C SER A 305 8.58 -21.46 3.12
N SER A 306 8.15 -20.71 2.09
CA SER A 306 8.60 -20.95 0.71
C SER A 306 10.13 -20.81 0.63
N ASN A 307 10.82 -21.58 -0.24
CA ASN A 307 12.30 -21.56 -0.33
C ASN A 307 12.83 -20.12 -0.22
N PHE A 308 13.68 -19.87 0.79
CA PHE A 308 14.46 -18.65 0.86
C PHE A 308 15.46 -18.63 -0.29
N ILE A 309 15.07 -18.08 -1.42
CA ILE A 309 16.00 -17.77 -2.48
C ILE A 309 16.77 -16.53 -2.02
N HIS A 310 18.09 -16.65 -1.83
CA HIS A 310 18.95 -15.52 -1.40
C HIS A 310 18.49 -14.81 -0.11
N ASN A 311 18.08 -15.58 0.89
CA ASN A 311 17.63 -15.08 2.19
C ASN A 311 16.31 -14.28 2.20
N ARG A 312 15.35 -14.62 1.32
CA ARG A 312 14.03 -13.96 1.23
C ARG A 312 12.98 -14.84 0.55
N PRO A 313 11.67 -14.63 0.78
CA PRO A 313 10.61 -15.28 0.02
C PRO A 313 10.63 -14.84 -1.46
N ASP A 314 10.59 -15.79 -2.38
CA ASP A 314 10.27 -15.53 -3.78
C ASP A 314 8.76 -15.65 -3.94
N GLY A 315 8.10 -14.61 -4.43
CA GLY A 315 6.65 -14.56 -4.65
C GLY A 315 6.34 -13.69 -5.86
N SER A 316 7.18 -13.78 -6.89
CA SER A 316 7.20 -12.93 -8.08
C SER A 316 5.84 -12.83 -8.78
N ASP A 317 5.08 -13.92 -8.86
CA ASP A 317 3.77 -14.01 -9.50
C ASP A 317 2.71 -13.05 -8.93
N ILE A 318 2.87 -12.63 -7.66
CA ILE A 318 1.95 -11.69 -7.02
C ILE A 318 1.93 -10.32 -7.70
N ALA A 319 2.93 -10.00 -8.54
CA ALA A 319 2.91 -8.77 -9.35
C ALA A 319 1.62 -8.63 -10.16
N THR A 320 1.04 -9.73 -10.64
CA THR A 320 -0.25 -9.75 -11.36
C THR A 320 -1.39 -9.16 -10.53
N ILE A 321 -1.41 -9.45 -9.23
CA ILE A 321 -2.40 -8.94 -8.27
C ILE A 321 -2.19 -7.47 -7.97
N TYR A 322 -0.94 -7.05 -7.72
CA TYR A 322 -0.66 -5.66 -7.38
C TYR A 322 -0.92 -4.70 -8.56
N VAL A 323 -0.58 -5.13 -9.78
CA VAL A 323 -0.92 -4.37 -11.00
C VAL A 323 -2.43 -4.26 -11.19
N LEU A 324 -3.18 -5.34 -10.90
CA LEU A 324 -4.63 -5.36 -11.00
C LEU A 324 -5.29 -4.43 -9.97
N LEU A 325 -4.83 -4.47 -8.71
CA LEU A 325 -5.32 -3.58 -7.67
C LEU A 325 -4.95 -2.12 -7.93
N GLY A 326 -3.80 -1.87 -8.54
CA GLY A 326 -3.29 -0.52 -8.82
C GLY A 326 -2.93 0.27 -7.57
N ASN A 327 -2.74 -0.43 -6.43
CA ASN A 327 -2.34 0.18 -5.16
C ASN A 327 -0.83 0.46 -5.09
N TYR A 328 -0.06 -0.21 -5.95
CA TYR A 328 1.39 -0.11 -6.02
C TYR A 328 1.80 -0.13 -7.50
N GLY A 329 2.92 0.52 -7.79
CA GLY A 329 3.65 0.37 -9.04
C GLY A 329 2.86 0.77 -10.28
N LEU A 330 3.00 -0.05 -11.32
CA LEU A 330 2.23 0.07 -12.55
C LEU A 330 0.80 -0.39 -12.32
N THR A 331 -0.12 0.24 -13.04
CA THR A 331 -1.54 -0.12 -13.12
C THR A 331 -1.84 -0.72 -14.49
N LEU A 332 -3.03 -1.29 -14.67
CA LEU A 332 -3.50 -1.77 -15.99
C LEU A 332 -3.47 -0.69 -17.09
N LYS A 333 -3.41 0.61 -16.75
CA LYS A 333 -3.35 1.72 -17.71
C LYS A 333 -1.95 1.94 -18.31
N ASP A 334 -0.91 1.40 -17.67
CA ASP A 334 0.47 1.59 -18.09
C ASP A 334 0.90 0.66 -19.23
N PHE A 335 0.06 -0.33 -19.57
CA PHE A 335 0.33 -1.31 -20.61
C PHE A 335 -0.12 -0.83 -21.99
N ASN A 336 0.64 -1.19 -23.01
CA ASN A 336 0.31 -0.82 -24.38
C ASN A 336 -0.94 -1.54 -24.87
N SER A 337 -1.50 -1.07 -26.00
CA SER A 337 -2.70 -1.67 -26.59
C SER A 337 -2.58 -3.17 -26.96
N ASN A 338 -1.35 -3.67 -27.13
CA ASN A 338 -1.05 -5.09 -27.34
C ASN A 338 -0.84 -5.89 -26.04
N GLY A 339 -0.98 -5.24 -24.88
CA GLY A 339 -0.83 -5.84 -23.56
C GLY A 339 0.61 -6.00 -23.06
N GLN A 340 1.62 -5.62 -23.85
CA GLN A 340 3.03 -5.79 -23.48
C GLN A 340 3.64 -4.46 -23.02
N LEU A 341 4.60 -4.54 -22.10
CA LEU A 341 5.44 -3.39 -21.74
C LEU A 341 6.50 -3.17 -22.82
N THR A 342 6.96 -1.94 -23.00
CA THR A 342 8.27 -1.66 -23.63
C THR A 342 9.38 -1.88 -22.61
N ASP A 343 10.63 -1.98 -23.06
CA ASP A 343 11.78 -2.06 -22.14
C ASP A 343 11.80 -0.90 -21.13
N ILE A 344 11.54 0.33 -21.58
CA ILE A 344 11.48 1.51 -20.71
C ILE A 344 10.37 1.37 -19.66
N GLN A 345 9.17 0.91 -20.05
CA GLN A 345 8.06 0.70 -19.12
C GLN A 345 8.35 -0.43 -18.12
N GLU A 346 8.98 -1.52 -18.58
CA GLU A 346 9.40 -2.62 -17.72
C GLU A 346 10.47 -2.17 -16.71
N GLN A 347 11.50 -1.44 -17.13
CA GLN A 347 12.49 -0.86 -16.21
C GLN A 347 11.87 0.08 -15.18
N LYS A 348 10.97 0.97 -15.62
CA LYS A 348 10.25 1.86 -14.70
C LYS A 348 9.45 1.05 -13.68
N GLY A 349 8.70 0.04 -14.15
CA GLY A 349 7.95 -0.87 -13.29
C GLY A 349 8.85 -1.56 -12.27
N LYS A 350 9.98 -2.12 -12.69
CA LYS A 350 10.97 -2.74 -11.81
C LYS A 350 11.44 -1.79 -10.71
N ILE A 351 11.82 -0.57 -11.07
CA ILE A 351 12.29 0.44 -10.10
C ILE A 351 11.18 0.82 -9.11
N THR A 352 9.97 1.09 -9.60
CA THR A 352 8.86 1.50 -8.73
C THR A 352 8.43 0.38 -7.79
N PHE A 353 8.27 -0.85 -8.29
CA PHE A 353 7.95 -2.01 -7.46
C PHE A 353 9.08 -2.32 -6.46
N LYS A 354 10.35 -2.14 -6.83
CA LYS A 354 11.49 -2.29 -5.93
C LYS A 354 11.46 -1.33 -4.75
N LYS A 355 11.10 -0.06 -5.00
CA LYS A 355 10.90 0.93 -3.94
C LYS A 355 9.71 0.59 -3.03
N GLN A 356 8.69 -0.08 -3.56
CA GLN A 356 7.43 -0.34 -2.86
C GLN A 356 7.31 -1.73 -2.20
N ALA A 357 8.23 -2.65 -2.49
CA ALA A 357 8.21 -4.01 -1.96
C ALA A 357 8.15 -4.05 -0.42
N ILE A 358 8.83 -3.11 0.23
CA ILE A 358 8.83 -2.95 1.70
C ILE A 358 7.41 -2.73 2.25
N TYR A 359 6.59 -1.93 1.56
CA TYR A 359 5.22 -1.62 1.98
C TYR A 359 4.25 -2.76 1.70
N MET A 360 4.48 -3.51 0.62
CA MET A 360 3.74 -4.75 0.36
C MET A 360 3.98 -5.75 1.50
N LEU A 361 5.22 -5.85 1.98
CA LEU A 361 5.57 -6.71 3.12
C LEU A 361 5.01 -6.19 4.44
N ASP A 362 5.02 -4.89 4.68
CA ASP A 362 4.40 -4.29 5.86
C ASP A 362 2.88 -4.55 5.88
N GLU A 363 2.21 -4.52 4.71
CA GLU A 363 0.80 -4.90 4.61
C GLU A 363 0.58 -6.37 5.01
N LEU A 364 1.40 -7.30 4.49
CA LEU A 364 1.30 -8.71 4.84
C LEU A 364 1.63 -8.97 6.31
N LEU A 365 2.67 -8.35 6.84
CA LEU A 365 3.09 -8.52 8.24
C LEU A 365 2.00 -8.06 9.19
N ALA A 366 1.38 -6.93 8.89
CA ALA A 366 0.28 -6.42 9.67
C ALA A 366 -0.96 -7.33 9.61
N ILE A 367 -1.28 -7.95 8.47
CA ILE A 367 -2.35 -8.96 8.36
C ILE A 367 -2.02 -10.19 9.22
N SER A 368 -0.76 -10.66 9.18
CA SER A 368 -0.29 -11.77 10.00
C SER A 368 -0.39 -11.48 11.50
N ASN A 369 -0.14 -10.23 11.91
CA ASN A 369 -0.16 -9.80 13.31
C ASN A 369 -1.57 -9.57 13.88
N ILE A 370 -2.65 -9.68 13.08
CA ILE A 370 -4.04 -9.61 13.60
C ILE A 370 -4.34 -10.78 14.56
N ILE A 371 -3.60 -11.89 14.45
CA ILE A 371 -3.86 -13.10 15.23
C ILE A 371 -3.32 -12.94 16.66
N PRO A 372 -4.15 -13.19 17.70
CA PRO A 372 -3.71 -13.19 19.08
C PRO A 372 -2.70 -14.32 19.36
N ASN A 373 -1.66 -14.05 20.15
CA ASN A 373 -0.72 -15.08 20.59
C ASN A 373 -1.47 -16.19 21.36
N SER A 374 -1.33 -17.44 20.93
CA SER A 374 -1.96 -18.62 21.55
C SER A 374 -1.34 -19.03 22.90
N ASN A 375 -0.24 -18.40 23.32
CA ASN A 375 0.34 -18.57 24.64
C ASN A 375 -0.26 -17.57 25.63
N LYS A 376 -1.11 -18.09 26.53
CA LYS A 376 -1.60 -17.41 27.73
C LYS A 376 -0.43 -16.97 28.62
N GLU A 377 -0.07 -15.69 28.55
CA GLU A 377 0.09 -14.81 29.71
C GLU A 377 -0.10 -13.38 29.18
N LEU A 378 -1.25 -12.78 29.49
CA LEU A 378 -1.49 -11.34 29.30
C LEU A 378 -0.60 -10.59 30.30
N LYS A 379 0.68 -10.43 29.97
CA LYS A 379 1.47 -9.26 30.35
C LYS A 379 1.33 -8.29 29.18
N SER A 380 0.64 -7.17 29.42
CA SER A 380 0.42 -6.02 28.53
C SER A 380 0.12 -6.33 27.05
N GLN A 381 -0.99 -5.83 26.51
CA GLN A 381 -1.25 -5.86 25.06
C GLN A 381 -0.17 -5.04 24.33
N GLU A 382 1.01 -5.62 24.05
CA GLU A 382 1.98 -5.02 23.15
C GLU A 382 1.35 -5.01 21.75
N LEU A 383 1.00 -3.81 21.30
CA LEU A 383 0.62 -3.58 19.91
C LEU A 383 1.80 -3.99 19.03
N ASN A 384 1.55 -4.95 18.14
CA ASN A 384 2.56 -5.41 17.20
C ASN A 384 2.51 -4.56 15.94
N TYR A 385 3.62 -3.92 15.61
CA TYR A 385 3.74 -3.10 14.40
C TYR A 385 4.45 -3.87 13.27
N PRO A 386 4.09 -3.60 12.00
CA PRO A 386 3.00 -2.72 11.57
C PRO A 386 1.62 -3.28 11.94
N LEU A 387 0.65 -2.39 12.21
CA LEU A 387 -0.74 -2.71 12.53
C LEU A 387 -1.66 -2.19 11.43
N ILE A 388 -2.52 -3.05 10.87
CA ILE A 388 -3.56 -2.61 9.94
C ILE A 388 -4.87 -2.41 10.70
N PHE A 389 -5.53 -1.28 10.44
CA PHE A 389 -6.87 -1.01 10.94
C PHE A 389 -7.73 -0.34 9.87
N LYS A 390 -9.05 -0.57 9.95
CA LYS A 390 -10.02 0.21 9.20
C LYS A 390 -10.42 1.43 10.00
N LYS A 391 -10.44 2.60 9.36
CA LYS A 391 -10.99 3.80 9.99
C LYS A 391 -12.47 3.60 10.29
N LYS A 392 -12.93 4.13 11.43
CA LYS A 392 -14.35 4.09 11.85
C LYS A 392 -14.99 5.48 11.81
N GLY A 393 -14.54 6.30 10.86
CA GLY A 393 -14.76 7.75 10.82
C GLY A 393 -13.67 8.50 11.59
N ASN A 394 -13.95 9.75 11.96
CA ASN A 394 -13.08 10.54 12.83
C ASN A 394 -13.31 10.19 14.32
N PRO A 395 -12.28 10.24 15.17
CA PRO A 395 -10.88 10.35 14.76
C PRO A 395 -10.40 9.10 14.01
N LEU A 396 -9.43 9.31 13.13
CA LEU A 396 -8.81 8.35 12.25
C LEU A 396 -8.18 7.18 13.03
N VAL A 397 -7.32 7.51 14.01
CA VAL A 397 -6.58 6.56 14.84
C VAL A 397 -7.25 6.44 16.20
N ARG A 398 -7.59 5.22 16.62
CA ARG A 398 -8.36 4.96 17.86
C ARG A 398 -7.68 4.02 18.85
N HIS A 399 -6.63 3.31 18.45
CA HIS A 399 -5.88 2.39 19.31
C HIS A 399 -4.76 3.06 20.10
N ILE A 400 -4.27 4.22 19.63
CA ILE A 400 -3.36 5.11 20.35
C ILE A 400 -3.81 6.57 20.21
N ARG A 401 -3.26 7.46 21.05
CA ARG A 401 -3.46 8.92 20.92
C ARG A 401 -2.43 9.50 19.97
N THR A 402 -2.90 10.35 19.07
CA THR A 402 -2.11 10.93 17.98
C THR A 402 -2.40 12.42 17.87
N ALA A 403 -1.35 13.20 17.70
CA ALA A 403 -1.42 14.65 17.62
C ALA A 403 -0.57 15.18 16.47
N ASP A 404 -0.81 16.45 16.15
CA ASP A 404 0.03 17.26 15.27
C ASP A 404 0.36 16.56 13.94
N PRO A 405 -0.65 16.23 13.12
CA PRO A 405 -0.44 15.44 11.91
C PRO A 405 0.27 16.24 10.81
N ASP A 406 1.41 15.72 10.35
CA ASP A 406 2.07 16.17 9.13
C ASP A 406 1.90 15.11 8.04
N ALA A 407 1.00 15.39 7.10
CA ALA A 407 0.59 14.48 6.04
C ALA A 407 1.29 14.81 4.73
N HIS A 408 1.65 13.77 4.00
CA HIS A 408 2.33 13.85 2.71
C HIS A 408 1.87 12.76 1.74
N VAL A 409 2.09 12.99 0.45
CA VAL A 409 2.02 11.95 -0.58
C VAL A 409 3.43 11.73 -1.11
N TRP A 410 3.99 10.55 -0.85
CA TRP A 410 5.35 10.22 -1.29
C TRP A 410 5.38 9.59 -2.67
N GLU A 411 6.58 9.43 -3.25
CA GLU A 411 6.79 8.84 -4.57
C GLU A 411 6.20 7.42 -4.71
N ASP A 412 5.98 6.74 -3.58
CA ASP A 412 5.34 5.43 -3.53
C ASP A 412 3.81 5.49 -3.76
N GLY A 413 3.23 6.67 -3.97
CA GLY A 413 1.82 6.86 -4.25
C GLY A 413 0.90 6.61 -3.06
N ARG A 414 1.44 6.58 -1.83
CA ARG A 414 0.68 6.46 -0.59
C ARG A 414 0.56 7.80 0.09
N VAL A 415 -0.50 7.96 0.87
CA VAL A 415 -0.56 9.00 1.90
C VAL A 415 0.20 8.50 3.10
N TRP A 416 1.05 9.35 3.66
CA TRP A 416 1.81 9.15 4.88
C TRP A 416 1.43 10.24 5.87
N VAL A 417 1.21 9.89 7.14
CA VAL A 417 0.83 10.84 8.19
C VAL A 417 1.75 10.61 9.39
N TYR A 418 2.61 11.59 9.67
CA TYR A 418 3.53 11.60 10.80
C TYR A 418 2.87 12.33 11.95
N THR A 419 2.89 11.75 13.14
CA THR A 419 2.16 12.29 14.29
C THR A 419 3.02 12.24 15.53
N SER A 420 2.91 13.25 16.38
CA SER A 420 3.30 13.09 17.78
C SER A 420 2.41 12.09 18.49
N GLN A 421 2.99 11.40 19.48
CA GLN A 421 2.26 10.50 20.36
C GLN A 421 1.88 11.21 21.67
N ASP A 422 0.58 11.48 21.83
CA ASP A 422 0.01 11.84 23.13
C ASP A 422 -0.12 10.55 23.99
N HIS A 423 -0.22 10.70 25.32
CA HIS A 423 -0.36 9.55 26.24
C HIS A 423 -1.59 9.66 27.15
N ASP A 424 -2.34 8.57 27.24
CA ASP A 424 -3.39 8.35 28.25
C ASP A 424 -2.75 7.74 29.51
N SER A 425 -3.19 6.55 29.93
CA SER A 425 -2.60 5.72 30.98
C SER A 425 -1.39 4.92 30.48
N ASP A 426 -0.56 4.44 31.41
CA ASP A 426 0.57 3.55 31.14
C ASP A 426 0.13 2.38 30.23
N PRO A 427 0.79 2.15 29.08
CA PRO A 427 0.36 1.13 28.14
C PRO A 427 0.40 -0.28 28.73
N GLU A 428 1.30 -0.54 29.70
CA GLU A 428 1.54 -1.87 30.23
C GLU A 428 0.72 -2.18 31.49
N THR A 429 0.57 -1.20 32.36
CA THR A 429 -0.05 -1.34 33.68
C THR A 429 -1.46 -0.75 33.74
N HIS A 430 -1.86 -0.01 32.71
CA HIS A 430 -3.14 0.71 32.62
C HIS A 430 -3.40 1.65 33.81
N LYS A 431 -2.34 2.03 34.52
CA LYS A 431 -2.39 3.03 35.59
C LYS A 431 -2.25 4.42 34.98
N LYS A 432 -2.98 5.39 35.52
CA LYS A 432 -2.80 6.79 35.14
C LYS A 432 -1.33 7.19 35.37
N VAL A 433 -0.64 7.52 34.30
CA VAL A 433 0.68 8.16 34.35
C VAL A 433 0.52 9.67 34.29
N GLY A 434 1.60 10.41 34.53
CA GLY A 434 1.57 11.85 34.32
C GLY A 434 1.11 12.14 32.88
N HIS A 435 0.07 12.96 32.74
CA HIS A 435 -0.44 13.40 31.44
C HIS A 435 0.05 14.82 31.16
N GLY A 436 0.32 15.16 29.91
CA GLY A 436 0.87 16.47 29.57
C GLY A 436 1.57 16.49 28.22
N TYR A 437 1.63 17.67 27.59
CA TYR A 437 2.47 17.85 26.41
C TYR A 437 3.93 17.47 26.72
N SER A 438 4.41 17.73 27.94
CA SER A 438 5.75 17.33 28.41
C SER A 438 6.02 15.83 28.40
N LYS A 439 5.00 14.99 28.19
CA LYS A 439 5.09 13.54 28.22
C LYS A 439 5.04 12.90 26.85
N MET A 440 4.77 13.67 25.80
CA MET A 440 4.86 13.20 24.42
C MET A 440 6.32 12.88 24.11
N ASP A 441 6.69 11.62 23.97
CA ASP A 441 8.08 11.17 23.95
C ASP A 441 8.48 10.46 22.67
N GLY A 442 7.56 10.31 21.72
CA GLY A 442 7.84 9.72 20.42
C GLY A 442 6.89 10.17 19.31
N TYR A 443 7.24 9.73 18.11
CA TYR A 443 6.47 9.91 16.89
C TYR A 443 6.02 8.57 16.33
N HIS A 444 4.83 8.53 15.78
CA HIS A 444 4.31 7.42 14.98
C HIS A 444 4.11 7.86 13.54
N VAL A 445 4.07 6.89 12.62
CA VAL A 445 3.69 7.15 11.23
C VAL A 445 2.66 6.16 10.72
N PHE A 446 1.71 6.68 9.98
CA PHE A 446 0.61 5.93 9.37
C PHE A 446 0.67 6.05 7.85
N SER A 447 0.21 5.03 7.13
CA SER A 447 0.04 5.15 5.68
C SER A 447 -1.23 4.49 5.14
N THR A 448 -1.69 4.95 3.98
CA THR A 448 -2.83 4.39 3.26
C THR A 448 -2.72 4.61 1.75
N THR A 449 -3.37 3.75 0.98
CA THR A 449 -3.57 3.89 -0.49
C THR A 449 -5.02 4.21 -0.86
N ASP A 450 -5.96 4.01 0.07
CA ASP A 450 -7.40 4.05 -0.19
C ASP A 450 -8.18 4.93 0.80
N MET A 451 -7.50 5.63 1.71
CA MET A 451 -8.08 6.49 2.76
C MET A 451 -9.03 5.78 3.73
N ASP A 452 -9.08 4.43 3.72
CA ASP A 452 -10.01 3.63 4.53
C ASP A 452 -9.29 2.60 5.39
N THR A 453 -8.38 1.84 4.76
CA THR A 453 -7.50 0.89 5.44
C THR A 453 -6.14 1.54 5.64
N TRP A 454 -5.72 1.62 6.90
CA TRP A 454 -4.51 2.32 7.32
C TRP A 454 -3.53 1.33 7.96
N ILE A 455 -2.24 1.58 7.75
CA ILE A 455 -1.13 0.87 8.38
C ILE A 455 -0.50 1.82 9.38
N ASP A 456 -0.47 1.48 10.66
CA ASP A 456 0.39 2.10 11.66
C ASP A 456 1.74 1.38 11.61
N HIS A 457 2.81 2.09 11.26
CA HIS A 457 4.15 1.51 11.16
C HIS A 457 4.90 1.52 12.50
N GLY A 458 4.27 2.01 13.57
CA GLY A 458 4.84 2.06 14.91
C GLY A 458 5.63 3.33 15.19
N GLU A 459 6.36 3.30 16.31
CA GLU A 459 7.25 4.37 16.75
C GLU A 459 8.43 4.52 15.79
N ILE A 460 8.64 5.72 15.27
CA ILE A 460 9.70 6.01 14.29
C ILE A 460 10.89 6.76 14.86
N LEU A 461 10.70 7.47 15.98
CA LEU A 461 11.72 8.19 16.73
C LEU A 461 11.19 8.48 18.14
N HIS A 462 12.06 8.36 19.14
CA HIS A 462 11.76 8.63 20.55
C HIS A 462 12.79 9.58 21.14
N SER A 463 12.39 10.43 22.08
CA SER A 463 13.24 11.39 22.81
C SER A 463 14.52 10.77 23.38
N ARG A 464 14.51 9.48 23.77
CA ARG A 464 15.69 8.76 24.28
C ARG A 464 16.82 8.62 23.24
N ASN A 465 16.49 8.77 21.96
CA ASN A 465 17.42 8.69 20.84
C ASN A 465 18.03 10.07 20.49
N VAL A 466 17.63 11.16 21.18
CA VAL A 466 18.11 12.52 20.91
C VAL A 466 19.25 12.87 21.87
N GLN A 467 20.50 12.72 21.44
CA GLN A 467 21.68 12.79 22.31
C GLN A 467 21.95 14.17 22.93
N TRP A 468 21.65 15.23 22.19
CA TRP A 468 21.77 16.62 22.64
C TRP A 468 20.58 17.09 23.47
N GLY A 469 19.52 16.27 23.52
CA GLY A 469 18.26 16.57 24.16
C GLY A 469 18.34 16.59 25.68
N THR A 470 17.25 17.07 26.28
CA THR A 470 17.14 17.19 27.73
C THR A 470 16.93 15.83 28.43
N GLU A 471 17.39 15.71 29.68
CA GLU A 471 17.28 14.46 30.45
C GLU A 471 15.85 14.14 30.92
N ASP A 472 14.96 15.14 30.97
CA ASP A 472 13.57 14.98 31.46
C ASP A 472 12.74 14.00 30.61
N LYS A 473 13.23 13.62 29.40
CA LYS A 473 12.53 12.84 28.36
C LYS A 473 11.19 13.50 27.96
N GLY A 474 10.52 13.04 26.91
CA GLY A 474 9.30 13.70 26.40
C GLY A 474 9.58 14.82 25.38
N TRP A 475 8.68 15.81 25.30
CA TRP A 475 8.79 16.99 24.42
C TRP A 475 9.01 16.70 22.93
N MET A 476 8.39 15.65 22.38
CA MET A 476 8.41 15.27 20.97
C MET A 476 7.12 15.75 20.29
N TRP A 477 7.02 17.07 20.07
CA TRP A 477 5.83 17.75 19.53
C TRP A 477 5.91 17.94 18.03
N ALA A 478 4.77 18.08 17.34
CA ALA A 478 4.67 18.63 15.99
C ALA A 478 5.85 18.33 15.04
N PRO A 479 5.94 17.08 14.53
CA PRO A 479 6.95 16.75 13.54
C PRO A 479 6.64 17.43 12.21
N GLY A 480 7.68 17.81 11.46
CA GLY A 480 7.57 18.19 10.05
C GLY A 480 8.50 17.31 9.21
N VAL A 481 8.01 16.79 8.09
CA VAL A 481 8.76 15.85 7.25
C VAL A 481 8.97 16.40 5.85
N ALA A 482 10.18 16.19 5.31
CA ALA A 482 10.48 16.48 3.92
C ALA A 482 11.23 15.31 3.27
N TYR A 483 11.11 15.20 1.95
CA TYR A 483 11.87 14.26 1.14
C TYR A 483 12.73 15.01 0.13
N LYS A 484 14.05 14.78 0.14
CA LYS A 484 14.98 15.33 -0.85
C LYS A 484 16.07 14.32 -1.19
N LYS A 485 16.35 14.15 -2.48
CA LYS A 485 17.47 13.34 -3.01
C LYS A 485 17.57 11.93 -2.38
N GLY A 486 16.46 11.21 -2.22
CA GLY A 486 16.47 9.84 -1.70
C GLY A 486 16.57 9.70 -0.18
N THR A 487 16.33 10.79 0.57
CA THR A 487 16.36 10.81 2.03
C THR A 487 15.12 11.52 2.56
N TYR A 488 14.53 10.94 3.61
CA TYR A 488 13.47 11.55 4.41
C TYR A 488 14.10 12.25 5.62
N TYR A 489 13.66 13.48 5.87
CA TYR A 489 14.13 14.34 6.95
C TYR A 489 12.94 14.65 7.86
N LEU A 490 12.99 14.15 9.09
CA LEU A 490 12.02 14.42 10.15
C LEU A 490 12.57 15.54 11.03
N TYR A 491 12.02 16.74 10.88
CA TYR A 491 12.26 17.89 11.74
C TYR A 491 11.39 17.80 12.98
N PHE A 492 11.96 18.12 14.13
CA PHE A 492 11.22 18.08 15.39
C PHE A 492 11.72 19.14 16.37
N PRO A 493 10.83 19.78 17.14
CA PRO A 493 11.21 20.62 18.26
C PRO A 493 11.61 19.76 19.45
N HIS A 494 12.65 20.15 20.16
CA HIS A 494 13.01 19.53 21.43
C HIS A 494 13.82 20.49 22.30
N PHE A 495 13.79 20.28 23.61
CA PHE A 495 14.65 21.03 24.52
C PHE A 495 16.08 20.49 24.48
N ASP A 496 17.06 21.39 24.37
CA ASP A 496 18.45 21.05 24.67
C ASP A 496 18.70 20.90 26.18
N LYS A 497 19.93 20.54 26.56
CA LYS A 497 20.35 20.39 27.95
C LYS A 497 20.22 21.68 28.78
N GLU A 498 20.22 22.85 28.13
CA GLU A 498 20.02 24.17 28.76
C GLU A 498 18.55 24.60 28.78
N LYS A 499 17.62 23.70 28.43
CA LYS A 499 16.17 23.96 28.35
C LYS A 499 15.81 25.06 27.36
N LYS A 500 16.56 25.18 26.26
CA LYS A 500 16.20 26.05 25.13
C LYS A 500 15.55 25.22 24.03
N TRP A 501 14.49 25.74 23.44
CA TRP A 501 13.85 25.14 22.29
C TRP A 501 14.78 25.17 21.08
N ARG A 502 14.96 24.00 20.46
CA ARG A 502 15.76 23.78 19.25
C ARG A 502 14.97 22.96 18.25
N THR A 503 15.34 23.04 16.98
CA THR A 503 14.88 22.10 15.95
C THR A 503 15.95 21.04 15.71
N GLY A 504 15.63 19.79 16.02
CA GLY A 504 16.38 18.62 15.57
C GLY A 504 15.99 18.19 14.16
N VAL A 505 16.84 17.35 13.57
CA VAL A 505 16.54 16.63 12.33
C VAL A 505 16.94 15.17 12.51
N ALA A 506 16.10 14.26 12.06
CA ALA A 506 16.40 12.84 11.97
C ALA A 506 16.25 12.37 10.53
N ILE A 507 17.11 11.45 10.11
CA ILE A 507 17.19 11.00 8.71
C ILE A 507 16.76 9.55 8.56
N SER A 508 16.10 9.25 7.44
CA SER A 508 15.84 7.87 7.02
C SER A 508 15.92 7.70 5.51
N LYS A 509 16.16 6.47 5.08
CA LYS A 509 16.03 6.05 3.67
C LYS A 509 14.64 5.54 3.32
N ASN A 510 13.80 5.28 4.32
CA ASN A 510 12.43 4.84 4.13
C ASN A 510 11.47 5.78 4.88
N PRO A 511 10.25 6.00 4.36
CA PRO A 511 9.28 6.91 4.98
C PRO A 511 8.79 6.41 6.35
N GLN A 512 8.83 5.10 6.61
CA GLN A 512 8.50 4.51 7.92
C GLN A 512 9.69 4.47 8.90
N GLY A 513 10.86 4.94 8.51
CA GLY A 513 12.06 4.85 9.34
C GLY A 513 12.83 3.51 9.20
N PRO A 514 13.68 3.18 10.18
CA PRO A 514 13.94 3.96 11.40
C PRO A 514 14.52 5.34 11.08
N PHE A 515 14.13 6.35 11.85
CA PHE A 515 14.73 7.68 11.76
C PHE A 515 15.86 7.79 12.78
N ILE A 516 17.03 8.20 12.32
CA ILE A 516 18.21 8.39 13.16
C ILE A 516 18.38 9.88 13.39
N ALA A 517 18.24 10.34 14.63
CA ALA A 517 18.47 11.73 14.99
C ALA A 517 19.93 12.11 14.77
N GLU A 518 20.15 13.27 14.14
CA GLU A 518 21.48 13.85 14.05
C GLU A 518 22.02 14.20 15.46
N PRO A 519 23.35 14.13 15.67
CA PRO A 519 23.95 14.36 16.98
C PRO A 519 23.82 15.80 17.48
N ASN A 520 23.45 16.74 16.60
CA ASN A 520 23.22 18.15 16.93
C ASN A 520 21.87 18.63 16.38
N TYR A 521 21.39 19.76 16.92
CA TYR A 521 20.25 20.50 16.37
C TYR A 521 20.68 21.47 15.26
N ILE A 522 19.71 22.03 14.55
CA ILE A 522 19.93 23.04 13.51
C ILE A 522 20.22 24.40 14.16
N ASP A 523 21.43 24.91 13.96
CA ASP A 523 21.84 26.22 14.48
C ASP A 523 20.98 27.37 13.93
N GLY A 524 20.70 28.35 14.79
CA GLY A 524 19.87 29.51 14.47
C GLY A 524 18.36 29.27 14.62
N THR A 525 17.91 28.04 14.90
CA THR A 525 16.50 27.74 15.18
C THR A 525 16.09 28.04 16.63
N SER A 526 14.80 28.27 16.83
CA SER A 526 14.19 28.52 18.15
C SER A 526 12.69 28.24 18.11
N GLY A 527 12.06 28.03 19.27
CA GLY A 527 10.63 27.76 19.33
C GLY A 527 10.25 26.35 18.87
N ILE A 528 8.97 26.17 18.55
CA ILE A 528 8.34 24.87 18.30
C ILE A 528 7.84 24.75 16.85
N ASP A 529 7.21 23.61 16.54
CA ASP A 529 6.45 23.35 15.31
C ASP A 529 7.21 23.63 14.01
N PRO A 530 8.35 22.95 13.79
CA PRO A 530 9.07 23.04 12.52
C PRO A 530 8.24 22.43 11.38
N SER A 531 8.11 23.16 10.29
CA SER A 531 7.49 22.71 9.04
C SER A 531 8.43 23.00 7.87
N CYS A 532 8.67 22.00 7.03
CA CYS A 532 9.56 22.11 5.89
C CYS A 532 8.75 22.11 4.59
N PHE A 533 9.03 23.08 3.72
CA PHE A 533 8.44 23.20 2.39
C PHE A 533 9.55 23.23 1.35
N ILE A 534 9.45 22.36 0.34
CA ILE A 534 10.36 22.34 -0.81
C ILE A 534 9.61 22.92 -2.00
N ASP A 535 10.13 24.00 -2.56
CA ASP A 535 9.53 24.67 -3.70
C ASP A 535 9.87 23.95 -5.02
N ASP A 536 9.20 24.34 -6.10
CA ASP A 536 9.33 23.71 -7.42
C ASP A 536 10.75 23.79 -8.01
N ASP A 537 11.57 24.74 -7.53
CA ASP A 537 12.99 24.90 -7.91
C ASP A 537 13.95 24.01 -7.10
N GLY A 538 13.43 23.25 -6.13
CA GLY A 538 14.20 22.38 -5.24
C GLY A 538 14.80 23.07 -4.01
N GLN A 539 14.58 24.38 -3.85
CA GLN A 539 14.95 25.11 -2.63
C GLN A 539 14.01 24.72 -1.50
N ALA A 540 14.61 24.34 -0.37
CA ALA A 540 13.88 24.01 0.85
C ALA A 540 13.84 25.20 1.81
N TYR A 541 12.72 25.36 2.50
CA TYR A 541 12.45 26.42 3.47
C TYR A 541 11.94 25.78 4.75
N LEU A 542 12.52 26.19 5.89
CA LEU A 542 12.07 25.77 7.21
C LEU A 542 11.29 26.92 7.86
N TYR A 543 10.04 26.64 8.21
CA TYR A 543 9.15 27.49 8.98
C TYR A 543 9.10 26.99 10.42
N PHE A 544 9.18 27.87 11.41
CA PHE A 544 9.21 27.45 12.81
C PHE A 544 8.92 28.59 13.78
N GLY A 545 8.58 28.22 15.02
CA GLY A 545 8.48 29.13 16.15
C GLY A 545 7.50 30.28 15.91
N ASP A 546 7.93 31.50 16.22
CA ASP A 546 7.12 32.72 16.15
C ASP A 546 7.05 33.29 14.72
N ALA A 547 6.52 32.48 13.79
CA ALA A 547 6.37 32.77 12.37
C ALA A 547 7.69 33.13 11.66
N LEU A 548 8.76 32.38 11.97
CA LEU A 548 10.06 32.52 11.33
C LEU A 548 10.16 31.63 10.09
N VAL A 549 10.93 32.08 9.10
CA VAL A 549 11.32 31.30 7.92
C VAL A 549 12.80 31.50 7.59
N ALA A 550 13.45 30.43 7.13
CA ALA A 550 14.79 30.48 6.55
C ALA A 550 14.95 29.42 5.46
N LYS A 551 15.77 29.70 4.44
CA LYS A 551 16.25 28.66 3.52
C LYS A 551 17.09 27.62 4.25
N LEU A 552 16.78 26.36 4.02
CA LEU A 552 17.69 25.25 4.31
C LEU A 552 18.80 25.20 3.25
N SER A 553 19.99 24.81 3.68
CA SER A 553 21.06 24.45 2.77
C SER A 553 20.72 23.15 2.03
N ASP A 554 21.56 22.81 1.06
CA ASP A 554 21.29 21.71 0.15
C ASP A 554 21.39 20.32 0.81
N ASP A 555 22.03 20.24 1.98
CA ASP A 555 22.13 19.03 2.81
C ASP A 555 20.88 18.79 3.67
N MET A 556 19.99 19.79 3.81
CA MET A 556 18.76 19.79 4.61
C MET A 556 18.97 19.76 6.14
N LEU A 557 20.22 19.89 6.61
CA LEU A 557 20.63 19.81 8.01
C LEU A 557 21.00 21.17 8.62
N THR A 558 21.18 22.20 7.81
CA THR A 558 21.62 23.53 8.26
C THR A 558 20.81 24.66 7.61
N LEU A 559 20.68 25.79 8.29
CA LEU A 559 20.14 27.02 7.68
C LEU A 559 21.20 27.68 6.80
N SER A 560 20.81 28.10 5.60
CA SER A 560 21.69 28.83 4.66
C SER A 560 21.63 30.35 4.82
N GLU A 561 20.79 30.84 5.73
CA GLU A 561 20.60 32.25 6.01
C GLU A 561 20.06 32.46 7.43
N LYS A 562 20.04 33.72 7.88
CA LYS A 562 19.41 34.09 9.15
C LYS A 562 17.90 34.02 9.03
N PRO A 563 17.18 33.48 10.04
CA PRO A 563 15.73 33.47 10.05
C PRO A 563 15.11 34.86 9.95
N GLN A 564 14.02 34.97 9.20
CA GLN A 564 13.26 36.18 8.98
C GLN A 564 11.83 35.99 9.46
N LYS A 565 11.22 37.03 10.02
CA LYS A 565 9.82 36.99 10.44
C LYS A 565 8.90 37.22 9.24
N ILE A 566 7.89 36.37 9.10
CA ILE A 566 6.91 36.47 8.02
C ILE A 566 5.96 37.63 8.28
N VAL A 567 5.67 38.39 7.23
CA VAL A 567 4.59 39.38 7.22
C VAL A 567 3.39 38.75 6.53
N PHE A 568 2.33 38.45 7.28
CA PHE A 568 1.15 37.73 6.78
C PHE A 568 -0.17 38.49 6.91
N GLY A 569 -0.08 39.81 7.12
CA GLY A 569 -1.26 40.69 7.12
C GLY A 569 -2.18 40.52 8.33
N ALA A 570 -1.72 39.84 9.38
CA ALA A 570 -2.43 39.69 10.64
C ALA A 570 -1.49 39.75 11.84
N GLU A 571 -2.03 40.02 13.03
CA GLU A 571 -1.29 40.07 14.30
C GLU A 571 -1.59 38.86 15.19
N ASN A 572 -2.29 37.87 14.64
CA ASN A 572 -2.84 36.75 15.37
C ASN A 572 -2.03 35.52 14.94
N PHE A 573 -1.03 35.14 15.70
CA PHE A 573 -0.23 33.94 15.42
C PHE A 573 0.13 33.29 16.74
N LYS A 574 0.08 31.97 16.75
CA LYS A 574 0.48 31.22 17.90
C LYS A 574 1.45 30.08 17.61
N GLU A 575 1.05 29.15 16.76
CA GLU A 575 1.79 27.92 16.51
C GLU A 575 1.34 27.25 15.19
N GLY A 576 1.91 26.08 14.89
CA GLY A 576 1.57 25.26 13.72
C GLY A 576 1.76 25.95 12.36
N PRO A 577 2.89 26.62 12.07
CA PRO A 577 3.11 27.19 10.75
C PRO A 577 3.15 26.07 9.70
N TYR A 578 2.36 26.19 8.64
CA TYR A 578 2.32 25.24 7.54
C TYR A 578 2.26 25.96 6.20
N MET A 579 3.16 25.57 5.29
CA MET A 579 3.27 26.14 3.94
C MET A 579 2.89 25.09 2.90
N HIS A 580 1.98 25.45 2.00
CA HIS A 580 1.74 24.67 0.78
C HIS A 580 1.57 25.58 -0.44
N LYS A 581 1.70 25.00 -1.63
CA LYS A 581 1.62 25.72 -2.90
C LYS A 581 0.60 25.07 -3.83
N VAL A 582 -0.27 25.89 -4.43
CA VAL A 582 -1.24 25.45 -5.45
C VAL A 582 -1.29 26.46 -6.58
N ASN A 583 -1.09 26.00 -7.82
CA ASN A 583 -1.16 26.82 -9.03
C ASN A 583 -0.32 28.12 -8.95
N GLY A 584 0.92 28.00 -8.45
CA GLY A 584 1.85 29.13 -8.30
C GLY A 584 1.56 30.07 -7.13
N LYS A 585 0.52 29.81 -6.33
CA LYS A 585 0.18 30.59 -5.12
C LYS A 585 0.67 29.87 -3.87
N TYR A 586 1.20 30.63 -2.93
CA TYR A 586 1.71 30.14 -1.65
C TYR A 586 0.69 30.41 -0.57
N TYR A 587 0.45 29.42 0.28
CA TYR A 587 -0.53 29.46 1.35
C TYR A 587 0.20 29.24 2.67
N PHE A 588 0.38 30.32 3.42
CA PHE A 588 0.89 30.25 4.79
C PHE A 588 -0.29 30.10 5.73
N SER A 589 -0.32 29.04 6.53
CA SER A 589 -1.40 28.74 7.47
C SER A 589 -0.86 28.47 8.87
N TRP A 590 -1.67 28.70 9.89
CA TRP A 590 -1.27 28.63 11.30
C TRP A 590 -2.49 28.48 12.21
N THR A 591 -2.22 28.21 13.50
CA THR A 591 -3.24 28.21 14.55
C THR A 591 -3.10 29.44 15.43
N ASP A 592 -4.22 29.96 15.92
CA ASP A 592 -4.24 31.02 16.92
C ASP A 592 -5.50 30.95 17.82
N TRP A 593 -5.41 31.60 18.98
CA TRP A 593 -6.48 31.70 19.99
C TRP A 593 -6.81 33.14 20.41
N LYS A 594 -6.44 34.16 19.62
CA LYS A 594 -6.62 35.60 19.95
C LYS A 594 -8.04 35.94 20.43
N ASP A 595 -9.05 35.29 19.87
CA ASP A 595 -10.47 35.51 20.22
C ASP A 595 -11.08 34.43 21.14
N LYS A 596 -10.23 33.65 21.84
CA LYS A 596 -10.61 32.46 22.63
C LYS A 596 -11.25 31.33 21.81
N VAL A 597 -11.08 31.37 20.49
CA VAL A 597 -11.47 30.31 19.56
C VAL A 597 -10.20 29.72 18.98
N ASN A 598 -9.85 28.48 19.37
CA ASN A 598 -8.63 27.81 18.90
C ASN A 598 -8.84 27.26 17.49
N GLN A 599 -8.55 28.06 16.45
CA GLN A 599 -8.92 27.72 15.08
C GLN A 599 -7.76 27.96 14.10
N GLY A 600 -7.85 27.34 12.92
CA GLY A 600 -6.85 27.47 11.86
C GLY A 600 -7.12 28.69 10.98
N TYR A 601 -6.06 29.41 10.62
CA TYR A 601 -6.07 30.59 9.77
C TYR A 601 -5.11 30.44 8.60
N TYR A 602 -5.28 31.28 7.57
CA TYR A 602 -4.35 31.31 6.45
C TYR A 602 -4.23 32.69 5.78
N ALA A 603 -3.13 32.85 5.06
CA ALA A 603 -2.80 33.98 4.22
C ALA A 603 -2.21 33.48 2.89
N MET A 604 -2.39 34.27 1.82
CA MET A 604 -1.96 33.93 0.47
C MET A 604 -0.86 34.88 -0.03
N GLY A 605 0.11 34.35 -0.77
CA GLY A 605 1.22 35.11 -1.31
C GLY A 605 1.73 34.54 -2.64
N THR A 606 2.77 35.16 -3.18
CA THR A 606 3.37 34.80 -4.48
C THR A 606 4.79 34.27 -4.38
N ASN A 607 5.32 34.15 -3.16
CA ASN A 607 6.65 33.61 -2.88
C ASN A 607 6.68 33.05 -1.43
N PRO A 608 7.69 32.24 -1.05
CA PRO A 608 7.72 31.57 0.25
C PRO A 608 7.95 32.50 1.46
N TYR A 609 8.41 33.75 1.28
CA TYR A 609 8.62 34.72 2.36
C TYR A 609 7.48 35.73 2.54
N GLY A 610 6.61 35.85 1.54
CA GLY A 610 5.57 36.89 1.50
C GLY A 610 6.06 38.24 0.94
N PRO A 611 5.40 39.36 1.28
CA PRO A 611 4.30 39.45 2.25
C PRO A 611 3.08 38.64 1.80
N PHE A 612 2.38 38.04 2.76
CA PHE A 612 1.12 37.36 2.54
C PHE A 612 -0.06 38.27 2.87
N GLU A 613 -1.16 38.07 2.16
CA GLU A 613 -2.44 38.72 2.37
C GLU A 613 -3.34 37.79 3.19
N TYR A 614 -3.76 38.23 4.39
CA TYR A 614 -4.64 37.47 5.27
C TYR A 614 -5.99 37.15 4.62
N LYS A 615 -6.47 35.91 4.77
CA LYS A 615 -7.73 35.43 4.17
C LYS A 615 -8.75 34.91 5.18
N GLY A 616 -8.48 34.98 6.48
CA GLY A 616 -9.40 34.54 7.51
C GLY A 616 -9.15 33.12 8.00
N ALA A 617 -10.17 32.55 8.66
CA ALA A 617 -10.14 31.19 9.16
C ALA A 617 -10.33 30.16 8.04
N VAL A 618 -9.60 29.04 8.11
CA VAL A 618 -9.74 27.88 7.22
C VAL A 618 -10.41 26.71 7.93
N ASN A 619 -10.16 26.50 9.22
CA ASN A 619 -10.77 25.43 10.01
C ASN A 619 -11.30 26.03 11.31
N GLY A 620 -12.57 25.78 11.64
CA GLY A 620 -13.12 26.16 12.94
C GLY A 620 -12.49 25.39 14.09
N ALA A 621 -12.78 25.78 15.33
CA ALA A 621 -12.16 25.16 16.50
C ALA A 621 -12.45 23.65 16.59
N PRO A 622 -11.42 22.77 16.57
CA PRO A 622 -11.63 21.34 16.75
C PRO A 622 -12.23 21.02 18.12
N LEU A 623 -13.02 19.95 18.18
CA LEU A 623 -13.68 19.56 19.43
C LEU A 623 -12.66 19.13 20.48
N GLY A 624 -12.52 19.93 21.55
CA GLY A 624 -11.74 19.60 22.73
C GLY A 624 -10.22 19.77 22.59
N ALA A 625 -9.74 20.37 21.51
CA ALA A 625 -8.33 20.65 21.25
C ALA A 625 -8.14 21.96 20.48
N GLN A 626 -6.89 22.39 20.36
CA GLN A 626 -6.48 23.39 19.37
C GLN A 626 -6.48 22.80 17.96
N ASP A 627 -6.33 23.67 16.95
CA ASP A 627 -6.01 23.20 15.60
C ASP A 627 -4.50 22.98 15.46
N HIS A 628 -4.13 22.01 14.66
CA HIS A 628 -2.77 21.80 14.17
C HIS A 628 -2.91 20.90 12.95
N HIS A 629 -2.43 21.36 11.80
CA HIS A 629 -2.87 20.80 10.54
C HIS A 629 -1.79 20.65 9.49
N SER A 630 -2.11 19.81 8.51
CA SER A 630 -1.41 19.68 7.24
C SER A 630 -2.44 19.45 6.12
N MET A 631 -2.05 19.77 4.88
CA MET A 631 -2.95 19.73 3.73
C MET A 631 -2.28 19.04 2.56
N ILE A 632 -2.95 18.05 1.98
CA ILE A 632 -2.41 17.30 0.84
C ILE A 632 -3.44 17.15 -0.28
N GLU A 633 -2.94 17.05 -1.50
CA GLU A 633 -3.70 16.51 -2.62
C GLU A 633 -3.40 15.01 -2.77
N PHE A 634 -4.43 14.18 -2.81
CA PHE A 634 -4.29 12.76 -3.11
C PHE A 634 -5.39 12.25 -4.03
N LYS A 635 -4.99 11.62 -5.14
CA LYS A 635 -5.90 11.10 -6.19
C LYS A 635 -6.95 12.13 -6.64
N GLY A 636 -6.52 13.39 -6.85
CA GLY A 636 -7.36 14.48 -7.37
C GLY A 636 -8.36 15.07 -6.37
N LYS A 637 -8.17 14.84 -5.07
CA LYS A 637 -8.94 15.46 -3.99
C LYS A 637 -8.00 16.07 -2.97
N TRP A 638 -8.41 17.15 -2.33
CA TRP A 638 -7.66 17.79 -1.26
C TRP A 638 -8.20 17.38 0.11
N TYR A 639 -7.29 17.23 1.07
CA TYR A 639 -7.56 16.73 2.42
C TYR A 639 -6.94 17.67 3.45
N TYR A 640 -7.66 17.91 4.53
CA TYR A 640 -7.20 18.64 5.70
C TYR A 640 -7.06 17.64 6.85
N PHE A 641 -5.82 17.41 7.29
CA PHE A 641 -5.52 16.63 8.48
C PHE A 641 -5.45 17.56 9.67
N TYR A 642 -6.04 17.16 10.79
CA TYR A 642 -6.06 17.91 12.03
C TYR A 642 -6.21 16.97 13.23
N HIS A 643 -6.41 17.47 14.44
CA HIS A 643 -6.67 16.60 15.59
C HIS A 643 -7.89 17.01 16.42
N LEU A 644 -8.46 16.05 17.13
CA LEU A 644 -9.59 16.20 18.04
C LEU A 644 -9.15 15.85 19.47
N GLY A 645 -9.69 16.55 20.46
CA GLY A 645 -9.42 16.29 21.89
C GLY A 645 -10.64 15.77 22.65
N ASN A 646 -11.72 15.36 21.98
CA ASN A 646 -12.93 14.87 22.63
C ASN A 646 -13.14 13.34 22.53
N PHE A 647 -12.22 12.62 21.87
CA PHE A 647 -12.36 11.17 21.69
C PHE A 647 -12.24 10.44 23.03
N LYS A 648 -13.17 9.51 23.26
CA LYS A 648 -13.17 8.62 24.42
C LYS A 648 -12.64 7.26 23.98
N ASN A 649 -11.54 6.81 24.60
CA ASN A 649 -10.91 5.54 24.26
C ASN A 649 -11.72 4.34 24.80
N LYS A 650 -11.26 3.11 24.52
CA LYS A 650 -11.93 1.88 24.98
C LYS A 650 -11.98 1.69 26.50
N TRP A 651 -11.23 2.49 27.25
CA TRP A 651 -11.13 2.47 28.72
C TRP A 651 -11.94 3.57 29.39
N ASP A 652 -12.87 4.19 28.66
CA ASP A 652 -13.68 5.33 29.13
C ASP A 652 -12.87 6.60 29.45
N GLU A 653 -11.60 6.66 29.05
CA GLU A 653 -10.78 7.86 29.21
C GLU A 653 -11.10 8.87 28.10
N THR A 654 -11.65 10.00 28.51
CA THR A 654 -11.96 11.11 27.60
C THR A 654 -10.69 11.89 27.28
N GLY A 655 -10.50 12.22 26.01
CA GLY A 655 -9.43 13.11 25.55
C GLY A 655 -9.51 14.52 26.16
N LYS A 656 -8.53 15.35 25.86
CA LYS A 656 -8.54 16.81 26.07
C LYS A 656 -7.43 17.43 25.20
N GLY A 657 -7.15 18.73 25.34
CA GLY A 657 -6.13 19.42 24.52
C GLY A 657 -4.75 18.74 24.43
N ASN A 658 -4.34 17.94 25.42
CA ASN A 658 -3.08 17.18 25.43
C ASN A 658 -3.25 15.65 25.34
N ARG A 659 -4.42 15.19 24.90
CA ARG A 659 -4.78 13.78 24.68
C ARG A 659 -5.68 13.72 23.45
N ARG A 660 -5.03 13.83 22.30
CA ARG A 660 -5.67 14.08 21.01
C ARG A 660 -5.68 12.83 20.13
N ASN A 661 -6.47 12.89 19.07
CA ASN A 661 -6.49 11.90 18.02
C ASN A 661 -6.66 12.60 16.66
N VAL A 662 -5.85 12.19 15.69
CA VAL A 662 -5.91 12.74 14.33
C VAL A 662 -7.27 12.51 13.68
N ALA A 663 -7.73 13.50 12.90
CA ALA A 663 -8.94 13.52 12.11
C ALA A 663 -8.62 14.02 10.69
N ILE A 664 -9.50 13.70 9.75
CA ILE A 664 -9.35 14.08 8.33
C ILE A 664 -10.72 14.44 7.75
N ASP A 665 -10.77 15.54 7.01
CA ASP A 665 -11.93 15.96 6.22
C ASP A 665 -11.49 16.55 4.87
N TYR A 666 -12.43 16.75 3.95
CA TYR A 666 -12.13 17.30 2.62
C TYR A 666 -11.83 18.80 2.68
N LEU A 667 -10.85 19.23 1.88
CA LEU A 667 -10.51 20.63 1.62
C LEU A 667 -10.97 21.01 0.20
N TYR A 668 -11.47 22.24 0.03
CA TYR A 668 -11.89 22.76 -1.27
C TYR A 668 -11.34 24.17 -1.50
N TYR A 669 -10.90 24.42 -2.74
CA TYR A 669 -10.50 25.74 -3.21
C TYR A 669 -11.66 26.39 -3.97
N ASN A 670 -11.86 27.68 -3.74
CA ASN A 670 -12.70 28.53 -4.57
C ASN A 670 -12.00 28.83 -5.91
N THR A 671 -12.76 29.34 -6.87
CA THR A 671 -12.25 29.67 -8.21
C THR A 671 -11.13 30.72 -8.20
N ASP A 672 -11.11 31.60 -7.20
CA ASP A 672 -10.06 32.61 -7.01
C ASP A 672 -8.82 32.06 -6.27
N GLY A 673 -8.84 30.78 -5.88
CA GLY A 673 -7.80 30.12 -5.11
C GLY A 673 -7.95 30.24 -3.59
N SER A 674 -8.91 31.01 -3.06
CA SER A 674 -9.15 31.03 -1.61
C SER A 674 -9.66 29.68 -1.10
N LEU A 675 -9.38 29.36 0.17
CA LEU A 675 -9.82 28.11 0.81
C LEU A 675 -11.27 28.24 1.31
N GLN A 676 -12.06 27.19 1.14
CA GLN A 676 -13.35 27.04 1.83
C GLN A 676 -13.15 26.57 3.26
N MET A 677 -14.05 26.97 4.16
CA MET A 677 -14.01 26.57 5.56
C MET A 677 -14.21 25.04 5.68
N ILE A 678 -13.32 24.38 6.42
CA ILE A 678 -13.36 22.93 6.64
C ILE A 678 -14.64 22.52 7.37
N LYS A 679 -15.37 21.58 6.76
CA LYS A 679 -16.52 20.95 7.40
C LYS A 679 -16.04 19.72 8.18
N GLN A 680 -15.79 19.89 9.48
CA GLN A 680 -15.44 18.78 10.37
C GLN A 680 -16.60 17.77 10.46
N THR A 681 -16.32 16.48 10.25
CA THR A 681 -17.35 15.43 10.29
C THR A 681 -16.98 14.24 11.17
N VAL A 682 -18.01 13.50 11.62
CA VAL A 682 -17.84 12.23 12.34
C VAL A 682 -17.41 11.10 11.40
N ASN A 683 -17.84 11.13 10.14
CA ASN A 683 -17.56 10.05 9.18
C ASN A 683 -16.18 10.21 8.49
N GLY A 684 -15.59 11.40 8.55
CA GLY A 684 -14.39 11.76 7.81
C GLY A 684 -14.57 11.57 6.31
N VAL A 685 -13.48 11.25 5.62
CA VAL A 685 -13.48 11.07 4.16
C VAL A 685 -13.91 9.68 3.72
N GLU A 686 -14.39 9.54 2.48
CA GLU A 686 -14.76 8.24 1.92
C GLU A 686 -13.53 7.45 1.44
N LYS A 687 -13.68 6.13 1.37
CA LYS A 687 -12.74 5.26 0.68
C LYS A 687 -12.57 5.73 -0.77
N ILE A 688 -11.33 5.86 -1.22
CA ILE A 688 -11.00 6.17 -2.61
C ILE A 688 -10.40 4.96 -3.30
N LYS A 689 -10.66 4.83 -4.61
CA LYS A 689 -10.21 3.71 -5.44
C LYS A 689 -8.85 4.03 -6.02
#